data_AF-A0A318S6Y1-F1
#
_entry.id   AF-A0A318S6Y1-F1
#
_cell.length_a   1.000
_cell.length_b   1.000
_cell.length_c   1.000
_cell.angle_alpha   90.00
_cell.angle_beta   90.00
_cell.angle_gamma   90.00
#
_symmetry.space_group_name_H-M   'P 1'
#
loop_
_entity.id
_entity.type
_entity.pdbx_description
1 polymer ?
#
loop_
_entity_poly.entity_id
_entity_poly.type
_entity_poly.pdbx_seq_one_letter_code
_entity_poly.pdbx_strand_id
1 'polypeptide(L)'
;MQANDVQFGAVTLVQLRLLNADVPFAVPRGTEVRLQFNDTLDEVILRAKDAQWLVRGETDVEHARVRALLSQGMPNVLWVARVQGASIAVQAHQFPVGYFMHDAEVIGIDEAIVDDLRAHEQERTSVEYVVQMLAQAVTLPPVEAGRPPRFLLAGTPNKRPDQQQAFRLLGHRWNLDVVRTDDALHVAHVTRSARRNDELKRPVVLVEAPWTFRDETLAGRERGQLQAALAARLQDTRSYLRVWEEYQRLEHERGVERARRMGALPFDERPLFTNGCWRFTLVASPEAFAFMRQQADLTLEASATLPPELSVAASESSSARTRTFIGEYVQCDERRSTVDVRPLRTADLDHAPPERGVLFVSLTGDRLQFERRDRARRAVIAAETPMPQLGPLLEGLDVPRRALPRMEALPPRSPAREVFGGEPTQRQTDAVDVAINTPDIALIQGPPGTGKTRVIAAIQARLAELTADPGRVAAQTLLTSTQHIAVENAASATVVFGLPAVKIGRNRRQVIDAVTSGAERWRQDMVAQVRARLADFPERPLEVRYKRARDLVLRFTGAPNARDSVADVIDEVLTLGEHALRAETKDRLRDLKAVRPSGEPHEDVTLALRAVRALRTEREAFLDDGPASARKALRRLNDAPLTADERTLLEDAGVWSSEEAPPFLEALAHLKQALLTRLQPDTLPGAPVQVPPEVTHALTSALRDLQRALRDDRAGSGQTRSDVAGVLYDFLDALENDPRGVHDAVRDYSAVLAATCQQSDSFAVREFKTKTGHAVRAFDNVVVDEAARVNPLDLLIPMAQAERRIILVGDHRQLPHLLEPDIERQLQASVGDEYQDALHQSLFERLFQDLQARERRDGIKRVVTLDKQYRMHPLLGQFVSDNFYPAGEAFASGRSASDFAHDLPGYDGRPAAWVDVPFERGAERGGRSKSRVAEARWIAAEAKRVLDARPDFSVGVITFYADQVRELLRALQDVDLVEQGEDGQLRIHGAYRETYDRQGRTKERLRVGTVDAFQGMEFDVVFLSVTRSNTLPSSTALEERRKYGHLTLPNRLCVAMSRQQRLLIVVGDTGMLPPPDAPSAVRALSNFHRLCKGRHGRLVSA
;
A
#
# COMPACT_ATOMS: atom_id res chain seq x y z
N MET A 1 3.89 41.06 3.00
CA MET A 1 5.03 41.63 3.73
C MET A 1 4.54 42.92 4.33
N GLN A 2 4.90 43.23 5.57
CA GLN A 2 4.55 44.49 6.23
C GLN A 2 5.76 45.43 6.24
N ALA A 3 5.53 46.72 6.49
CA ALA A 3 6.61 47.72 6.53
C ALA A 3 7.69 47.39 7.58
N ASN A 4 7.30 46.79 8.70
CA ASN A 4 8.22 46.33 9.75
C ASN A 4 8.99 45.04 9.41
N ASP A 5 8.64 44.36 8.32
CA ASP A 5 9.40 43.22 7.80
C ASP A 5 10.56 43.66 6.88
N VAL A 6 10.64 44.93 6.51
CA VAL A 6 11.70 45.48 5.65
C VAL A 6 13.03 45.45 6.38
N GLN A 7 14.01 44.74 5.82
CA GLN A 7 15.36 44.59 6.39
C GLN A 7 16.44 45.38 5.62
N PHE A 8 16.07 45.99 4.49
CA PHE A 8 16.99 46.62 3.55
C PHE A 8 16.87 48.15 3.55
N GLY A 9 17.87 48.84 3.01
CA GLY A 9 17.94 50.31 2.99
C GLY A 9 18.77 50.89 4.14
N ALA A 10 19.09 52.19 4.05
CA ALA A 10 19.76 52.91 5.11
C ALA A 10 18.78 53.12 6.27
N VAL A 11 19.10 52.55 7.44
CA VAL A 11 18.21 52.54 8.60
C VAL A 11 18.48 53.74 9.49
N THR A 12 17.43 54.54 9.74
CA THR A 12 17.45 55.66 10.68
C THR A 12 16.33 55.47 11.69
N LEU A 13 16.66 55.48 12.98
CA LEU A 13 15.67 55.49 14.07
C LEU A 13 15.52 56.92 14.60
N VAL A 14 14.30 57.40 14.70
CA VAL A 14 14.01 58.76 15.20
C VAL A 14 12.91 58.72 16.27
N GLN A 15 13.14 59.41 17.39
CA GLN A 15 12.10 59.66 18.38
C GLN A 15 11.38 60.97 18.07
N LEU A 16 10.06 60.91 18.12
CA LEU A 16 9.17 62.02 17.84
C LEU A 16 8.25 62.24 19.04
N ARG A 17 7.96 63.50 19.35
CA ARG A 17 7.04 63.91 20.40
C ARG A 17 5.85 64.67 19.80
N LEU A 18 4.65 64.42 20.32
CA LEU A 18 3.42 65.09 19.92
C LEU A 18 3.43 66.58 20.30
N LEU A 19 2.95 67.45 19.42
CA LEU A 19 2.88 68.91 19.64
C LEU A 19 1.49 69.41 20.07
N ASN A 20 0.40 68.78 19.60
CA ASN A 20 -0.97 69.22 19.87
C ASN A 20 -1.77 68.17 20.67
N ALA A 21 -2.10 68.53 21.93
CA ALA A 21 -3.05 67.91 22.89
C ALA A 21 -2.63 66.65 23.68
N ASP A 22 -3.16 66.54 24.91
CA ASP A 22 -2.96 65.51 25.95
C ASP A 22 -3.39 64.08 25.58
N VAL A 23 -3.61 63.78 24.30
CA VAL A 23 -4.08 62.47 23.82
C VAL A 23 -2.87 61.66 23.32
N PRO A 24 -2.55 60.51 23.92
CA PRO A 24 -1.41 59.68 23.52
C PRO A 24 -1.57 59.13 22.09
N PHE A 25 -0.46 58.76 21.45
CA PHE A 25 -0.50 58.15 20.11
C PHE A 25 -1.33 56.86 20.12
N ALA A 26 -2.46 56.86 19.43
CA ALA A 26 -3.31 55.68 19.22
C ALA A 26 -2.88 54.90 17.96
N VAL A 27 -1.59 54.55 17.85
CA VAL A 27 -1.04 53.81 16.69
C VAL A 27 -0.31 52.54 17.17
N PRO A 28 -0.70 51.35 16.70
CA PRO A 28 -0.02 50.11 17.07
C PRO A 28 1.44 50.09 16.60
N ARG A 29 2.29 49.39 17.35
CA ARG A 29 3.64 49.02 16.90
C ARG A 29 3.57 48.23 15.59
N GLY A 30 4.50 48.48 14.67
CA GLY A 30 4.55 47.84 13.36
C GLY A 30 3.72 48.53 12.27
N THR A 31 2.88 49.51 12.65
CA THR A 31 2.07 50.28 11.68
C THR A 31 2.98 51.11 10.78
N GLU A 32 2.74 51.04 9.46
CA GLU A 32 3.41 51.91 8.48
C GLU A 32 2.96 53.37 8.65
N VAL A 33 3.93 54.29 8.65
CA VAL A 33 3.70 55.72 8.85
C VAL A 33 4.45 56.54 7.81
N ARG A 34 4.07 57.82 7.68
CA ARG A 34 4.76 58.79 6.84
C ARG A 34 5.05 60.06 7.62
N LEU A 35 6.15 60.71 7.25
CA LEU A 35 6.49 62.04 7.73
C LEU A 35 6.35 63.00 6.56
N GLN A 36 5.68 64.12 6.80
CA GLN A 36 5.57 65.24 5.86
C GLN A 36 5.98 66.51 6.58
N PHE A 37 6.75 67.36 5.92
CA PHE A 37 7.07 68.68 6.47
C PHE A 37 5.97 69.67 6.10
N ASN A 38 5.53 70.49 7.05
CA ASN A 38 4.60 71.58 6.81
C ASN A 38 5.35 72.90 6.84
N ASP A 39 5.63 73.46 5.66
CA ASP A 39 6.37 74.72 5.49
C ASP A 39 5.72 75.90 6.21
N THR A 40 4.38 75.88 6.35
CA THR A 40 3.61 76.95 6.99
C THR A 40 3.73 76.96 8.51
N LEU A 41 3.99 75.81 9.14
CA LEU A 41 4.06 75.66 10.59
C LEU A 41 5.47 75.38 11.11
N ASP A 42 6.46 75.18 10.22
CA ASP A 42 7.83 74.70 10.53
C ASP A 42 7.83 73.39 11.35
N GLU A 43 6.80 72.56 11.16
CA GLU A 43 6.51 71.38 11.96
C GLU A 43 6.36 70.13 11.08
N VAL A 44 6.53 68.95 11.69
CA VAL A 44 6.45 67.67 10.98
C VAL A 44 5.09 67.04 11.25
N ILE A 45 4.42 66.56 10.22
CA ILE A 45 3.17 65.81 10.31
C ILE A 45 3.51 64.32 10.19
N LEU A 46 3.19 63.54 11.22
CA LEU A 46 3.16 62.09 11.17
C LEU A 46 1.78 61.65 10.69
N ARG A 47 1.71 60.88 9.60
CA ARG A 47 0.47 60.27 9.10
C ARG A 47 0.49 58.76 9.24
N ALA A 48 -0.60 58.19 9.73
CA ALA A 48 -0.85 56.76 9.73
C ALA A 48 -2.31 56.52 9.31
N LYS A 49 -2.52 55.94 8.12
CA LYS A 49 -3.86 55.82 7.50
C LYS A 49 -4.56 57.18 7.44
N ASP A 50 -5.77 57.29 8.00
CA ASP A 50 -6.59 58.51 8.02
C ASP A 50 -6.25 59.46 9.19
N ALA A 51 -5.35 59.05 10.09
CA ALA A 51 -4.97 59.84 11.26
C ALA A 51 -3.66 60.61 11.02
N GLN A 52 -3.62 61.85 11.50
CA GLN A 52 -2.46 62.73 11.39
C GLN A 52 -2.17 63.39 12.73
N TRP A 53 -0.88 63.47 13.06
CA TRP A 53 -0.40 64.10 14.28
C TRP A 53 0.70 65.09 13.95
N LEU A 54 0.67 66.22 14.63
CA LEU A 54 1.73 67.21 14.59
C LEU A 54 2.83 66.78 15.57
N VAL A 55 4.06 66.64 15.10
CA VAL A 55 5.17 66.07 15.85
C VAL A 55 6.47 66.87 15.67
N ARG A 56 7.34 66.82 16.67
CA ARG A 56 8.72 67.33 16.64
C ARG A 56 9.68 66.21 17.05
N GLY A 57 10.96 66.31 16.69
CA GLY A 57 11.96 65.43 17.30
C GLY A 57 12.00 65.64 18.81
N GLU A 58 12.13 64.57 19.59
CA GLU A 58 12.12 64.65 21.06
C GLU A 58 13.31 65.48 21.59
N THR A 59 14.44 65.45 20.86
CA THR A 59 15.60 66.33 21.03
C THR A 59 15.88 67.16 19.77
N ASP A 60 16.65 68.24 19.89
CA ASP A 60 17.07 69.04 18.72
C ASP A 60 17.89 68.22 17.71
N VAL A 61 18.67 67.25 18.19
CA VAL A 61 19.43 66.31 17.34
C VAL A 61 18.48 65.41 16.55
N GLU A 62 17.44 64.89 17.18
CA GLU A 62 16.43 64.08 16.49
C GLU A 62 15.59 64.92 15.54
N HIS A 63 15.27 66.16 15.92
CA HIS A 63 14.55 67.07 15.04
C HIS A 63 15.37 67.39 13.78
N ALA A 64 16.68 67.61 13.93
CA ALA A 64 17.60 67.74 12.79
C ALA A 64 17.67 66.47 11.94
N ARG A 65 17.67 65.27 12.54
CA ARG A 65 17.61 63.98 11.81
C ARG A 65 16.31 63.84 11.00
N VAL A 66 15.16 64.25 11.54
CA VAL A 66 13.89 64.24 10.79
C VAL A 66 13.94 65.20 9.61
N ARG A 67 14.45 66.43 9.82
CA ARG A 67 14.62 67.40 8.72
C ARG A 67 15.58 66.87 7.65
N ALA A 68 16.68 66.22 8.04
CA ALA A 68 17.59 65.57 7.10
C ALA A 68 16.89 64.45 6.31
N LEU A 69 16.10 63.62 6.98
CA LEU A 69 15.35 62.53 6.35
C LEU A 69 14.34 63.03 5.30
N LEU A 70 13.64 64.14 5.61
CA LEU A 70 12.66 64.76 4.71
C LEU A 70 13.30 65.53 3.56
N SER A 71 14.36 66.30 3.83
CA SER A 71 15.05 67.10 2.82
C SER A 71 15.84 66.30 1.79
N GLN A 72 16.28 65.09 2.15
CA GLN A 72 16.97 64.18 1.22
C GLN A 72 16.05 63.67 0.09
N GLY A 73 14.72 63.72 0.25
CA GLY A 73 13.77 63.30 -0.78
C GLY A 73 13.89 61.84 -1.22
N MET A 74 14.67 61.03 -0.50
CA MET A 74 14.89 59.63 -0.82
C MET A 74 13.62 58.81 -0.55
N PRO A 75 13.23 57.90 -1.45
CA PRO A 75 12.15 56.95 -1.20
C PRO A 75 12.40 56.20 0.11
N ASN A 76 11.34 56.03 0.89
CA ASN A 76 11.46 55.47 2.22
C ASN A 76 10.25 54.63 2.60
N VAL A 77 10.49 53.71 3.54
CA VAL A 77 9.46 52.95 4.23
C VAL A 77 9.66 53.21 5.72
N LEU A 78 8.65 53.77 6.38
CA LEU A 78 8.72 54.08 7.81
C LEU A 78 7.64 53.32 8.58
N TRP A 79 7.95 52.90 9.80
CA TRP A 79 7.00 52.21 10.65
C TRP A 79 7.24 52.50 12.13
N VAL A 80 6.19 52.29 12.94
CA VAL A 80 6.21 52.55 14.38
C VAL A 80 7.00 51.47 15.13
N ALA A 81 8.21 51.81 15.57
CA ALA A 81 9.08 50.92 16.35
C ALA A 81 8.62 50.76 17.80
N ARG A 82 8.17 51.85 18.42
CA ARG A 82 7.74 51.91 19.82
C ARG A 82 6.81 53.10 20.06
N VAL A 83 5.87 52.97 20.98
CA VAL A 83 5.00 54.08 21.45
C VAL A 83 5.09 54.17 22.97
N GLN A 84 5.26 55.38 23.51
CA GLN A 84 5.28 55.67 24.95
C GLN A 84 4.62 57.02 25.24
N GLY A 85 3.31 57.00 25.56
CA GLY A 85 2.56 58.22 25.88
C GLY A 85 2.55 59.21 24.71
N ALA A 86 3.18 60.37 24.92
CA ALA A 86 3.32 61.43 23.92
C ALA A 86 4.60 61.32 23.05
N SER A 87 5.41 60.27 23.23
CA SER A 87 6.61 59.98 22.43
C SER A 87 6.41 58.71 21.57
N ILE A 88 6.89 58.75 20.33
CA ILE A 88 6.83 57.65 19.36
C ILE A 88 8.18 57.48 18.66
N ALA A 89 8.68 56.24 18.64
CA ALA A 89 9.87 55.87 17.89
C ALA A 89 9.45 55.40 16.50
N VAL A 90 9.98 56.04 15.46
CA VAL A 90 9.75 55.65 14.07
C VAL A 90 11.07 55.17 13.47
N GLN A 91 11.06 53.96 12.92
CA GLN A 91 12.19 53.42 12.16
C GLN A 91 11.93 53.68 10.68
N ALA A 92 12.88 54.32 10.03
CA ALA A 92 12.84 54.66 8.61
C ALA A 92 13.93 53.90 7.85
N HIS A 93 13.54 53.31 6.73
CA HIS A 93 14.42 52.66 5.77
C HIS A 93 14.45 53.51 4.51
N GLN A 94 15.59 54.14 4.22
CA GLN A 94 15.76 54.99 3.03
C GLN A 94 16.46 54.22 1.91
N PHE A 95 15.98 54.40 0.68
CA PHE A 95 16.50 53.77 -0.53
C PHE A 95 17.12 54.83 -1.44
N PRO A 96 18.25 54.55 -2.08
CA PRO A 96 18.96 55.52 -2.92
C PRO A 96 18.16 55.95 -4.16
N VAL A 97 17.29 55.08 -4.68
CA VAL A 97 16.47 55.33 -5.87
C VAL A 97 15.09 54.69 -5.70
N GLY A 98 14.08 55.31 -6.30
CA GLY A 98 12.71 54.79 -6.37
C GLY A 98 12.17 54.89 -7.78
N TYR A 99 11.43 53.88 -8.23
CA TYR A 99 10.79 53.86 -9.56
C TYR A 99 9.28 53.75 -9.42
N PHE A 100 8.56 54.41 -10.32
CA PHE A 100 7.13 54.25 -10.49
C PHE A 100 6.85 53.73 -11.90
N MET A 101 6.27 52.55 -12.01
CA MET A 101 5.97 51.87 -13.27
C MET A 101 4.47 51.94 -13.56
N HIS A 102 4.13 52.16 -14.83
CA HIS A 102 2.74 52.32 -15.29
C HIS A 102 2.20 51.04 -15.91
N ASP A 103 3.07 50.21 -16.51
CA ASP A 103 2.68 49.01 -17.21
C ASP A 103 2.37 47.87 -16.23
N ALA A 104 1.20 47.27 -16.40
CA ALA A 104 0.78 46.09 -15.64
C ALA A 104 1.47 44.86 -16.22
N GLU A 105 2.14 44.12 -15.35
CA GLU A 105 2.84 42.89 -15.71
C GLU A 105 2.37 41.75 -14.81
N VAL A 106 2.43 40.54 -15.36
CA VAL A 106 2.09 39.32 -14.65
C VAL A 106 3.37 38.50 -14.51
N ILE A 107 3.73 38.20 -13.26
CA ILE A 107 4.85 37.33 -12.91
C ILE A 107 4.30 35.90 -12.76
N GLY A 108 4.61 35.06 -13.73
CA GLY A 108 4.24 33.66 -13.74
C GLY A 108 5.03 32.82 -12.74
N ILE A 109 4.36 31.88 -12.09
CA ILE A 109 4.97 30.86 -11.24
C ILE A 109 4.64 29.49 -11.86
N ASP A 110 5.67 28.76 -12.26
CA ASP A 110 5.55 27.45 -12.89
C ASP A 110 5.67 26.28 -11.88
N GLU A 111 5.53 25.04 -12.37
CA GLU A 111 5.63 23.85 -11.54
C GLU A 111 7.00 23.67 -10.90
N ALA A 112 8.08 24.09 -11.55
CA ALA A 112 9.43 23.91 -11.02
C ALA A 112 9.60 24.71 -9.73
N ILE A 113 9.08 25.95 -9.71
CA ILE A 113 9.07 26.79 -8.51
C ILE A 113 8.15 26.24 -7.42
N VAL A 114 6.95 25.76 -7.80
CA VAL A 114 6.03 25.13 -6.85
C VAL A 114 6.67 23.92 -6.19
N ASP A 115 7.33 23.08 -6.98
CA ASP A 115 7.98 21.86 -6.49
C ASP A 115 9.20 22.16 -5.61
N ASP A 116 10.01 23.16 -5.98
CA ASP A 116 11.14 23.63 -5.17
C ASP A 116 10.69 24.14 -3.79
N LEU A 117 9.61 24.92 -3.75
CA LEU A 117 9.05 25.43 -2.50
C LEU A 117 8.43 24.35 -1.62
N ARG A 118 7.73 23.39 -2.22
CA ARG A 118 7.20 22.22 -1.49
C ARG A 118 8.33 21.42 -0.83
N ALA A 119 9.49 21.32 -1.49
CA ALA A 119 10.67 20.70 -0.89
C ALA A 119 11.19 21.49 0.33
N HIS A 120 11.06 22.81 0.35
CA HIS A 120 11.60 23.66 1.42
C HIS A 120 10.67 23.88 2.63
N GLU A 121 9.37 24.10 2.41
CA GLU A 121 8.39 24.38 3.49
C GLU A 121 7.85 23.11 4.14
N GLN A 122 8.20 21.94 3.59
CA GLN A 122 7.78 20.62 4.03
C GLN A 122 6.26 20.36 3.91
N GLU A 123 5.37 21.37 3.85
CA GLU A 123 3.91 21.20 3.68
C GLU A 123 3.45 21.13 2.22
N ARG A 124 2.62 20.12 1.89
CA ARG A 124 1.91 20.08 0.61
C ARG A 124 0.79 21.11 0.60
N THR A 125 1.09 22.23 -0.05
CA THR A 125 0.18 23.34 -0.25
C THR A 125 -0.31 23.40 -1.71
N SER A 126 -1.52 23.92 -1.93
CA SER A 126 -2.09 24.09 -3.26
C SER A 126 -1.23 25.08 -4.08
N VAL A 127 -1.25 24.96 -5.41
CA VAL A 127 -0.55 25.92 -6.29
C VAL A 127 -1.02 27.35 -5.98
N GLU A 128 -2.33 27.54 -5.80
CA GLU A 128 -2.93 28.81 -5.39
C GLU A 128 -2.33 29.35 -4.09
N TYR A 129 -2.17 28.49 -3.07
CA TYR A 129 -1.52 28.89 -1.82
C TYR A 129 -0.06 29.29 -2.05
N VAL A 130 0.69 28.54 -2.86
CA VAL A 130 2.10 28.86 -3.17
C VAL A 130 2.21 30.21 -3.86
N VAL A 131 1.38 30.46 -4.88
CA VAL A 131 1.31 31.73 -5.59
C VAL A 131 0.98 32.87 -4.63
N GLN A 132 -0.03 32.69 -3.77
CA GLN A 132 -0.43 33.70 -2.79
C GLN A 132 0.67 33.95 -1.75
N MET A 133 1.32 32.89 -1.26
CA MET A 133 2.37 32.96 -0.26
C MET A 133 3.60 33.70 -0.80
N LEU A 134 4.06 33.39 -2.01
CA LEU A 134 5.17 34.10 -2.64
C LEU A 134 4.83 35.55 -2.95
N ALA A 135 3.64 35.80 -3.50
CA ALA A 135 3.16 37.16 -3.74
C ALA A 135 3.17 37.96 -2.42
N GLN A 136 2.62 37.41 -1.35
CA GLN A 136 2.66 38.04 -0.03
C GLN A 136 4.07 38.15 0.53
N ALA A 137 5.01 37.27 0.20
CA ALA A 137 6.36 37.30 0.75
C ALA A 137 7.18 38.51 0.30
N VAL A 138 6.98 38.97 -0.95
CA VAL A 138 7.74 40.06 -1.59
C VAL A 138 6.95 41.34 -1.82
N THR A 139 5.63 41.32 -1.67
CA THR A 139 4.77 42.49 -1.92
C THR A 139 4.54 43.30 -0.65
N LEU A 140 4.85 44.60 -0.73
CA LEU A 140 4.42 45.62 0.22
C LEU A 140 3.11 46.25 -0.27
N PRO A 141 2.12 46.48 0.62
CA PRO A 141 0.85 47.08 0.24
C PRO A 141 1.05 48.51 -0.28
N PRO A 142 0.12 49.03 -1.11
CA PRO A 142 0.13 50.43 -1.51
C PRO A 142 -0.09 51.32 -0.29
N VAL A 143 0.52 52.51 -0.30
CA VAL A 143 0.41 53.41 0.85
C VAL A 143 -0.88 54.23 0.84
N GLU A 144 -1.48 54.41 -0.33
CA GLU A 144 -2.73 55.14 -0.54
C GLU A 144 -3.66 54.30 -1.41
N ALA A 145 -4.97 54.43 -1.18
CA ALA A 145 -5.96 53.80 -2.04
C ALA A 145 -5.81 54.33 -3.49
N GLY A 146 -5.68 53.41 -4.44
CA GLY A 146 -5.50 53.74 -5.87
C GLY A 146 -4.05 53.78 -6.36
N ARG A 147 -3.04 53.62 -5.49
CA ARG A 147 -1.64 53.41 -5.90
C ARG A 147 -1.32 51.93 -6.11
N PRO A 148 -0.33 51.60 -6.97
CA PRO A 148 0.12 50.23 -7.15
C PRO A 148 0.87 49.70 -5.91
N PRO A 149 0.97 48.37 -5.75
CA PRO A 149 1.80 47.76 -4.72
C PRO A 149 3.28 48.08 -4.90
N ARG A 150 4.05 47.85 -3.84
CA ARG A 150 5.48 48.19 -3.77
C ARG A 150 6.35 46.95 -3.62
N PHE A 151 7.55 47.00 -4.18
CA PHE A 151 8.51 45.89 -4.22
C PHE A 151 9.93 46.39 -3.92
N LEU A 152 10.77 45.51 -3.37
CA LEU A 152 12.19 45.76 -3.15
C LEU A 152 13.01 44.97 -4.18
N LEU A 153 13.84 45.66 -4.96
CA LEU A 153 14.59 45.07 -6.06
C LEU A 153 16.10 45.17 -5.80
N ALA A 154 16.86 44.08 -5.98
CA ALA A 154 18.32 44.07 -5.85
C ALA A 154 18.99 44.30 -7.22
N GLY A 155 19.66 45.44 -7.41
CA GLY A 155 20.30 45.77 -8.69
C GLY A 155 20.82 47.19 -8.79
N THR A 156 21.77 47.44 -9.70
CA THR A 156 22.24 48.80 -10.03
C THR A 156 21.09 49.63 -10.62
N PRO A 157 20.95 50.92 -10.23
CA PRO A 157 19.91 51.80 -10.76
C PRO A 157 19.92 51.82 -12.30
N ASN A 158 18.78 51.47 -12.93
CA ASN A 158 18.60 51.46 -14.38
C ASN A 158 17.39 52.33 -14.75
N LYS A 159 17.47 53.12 -15.83
CA LYS A 159 16.37 54.02 -16.24
C LYS A 159 15.07 53.30 -16.61
N ARG A 160 15.16 52.00 -16.95
CA ARG A 160 14.01 51.11 -17.24
C ARG A 160 14.21 49.73 -16.60
N PRO A 161 13.89 49.56 -15.30
CA PRO A 161 14.00 48.27 -14.62
C PRO A 161 13.01 47.23 -15.18
N ASP A 162 11.89 47.68 -15.73
CA ASP A 162 10.87 46.91 -16.47
C ASP A 162 11.41 46.20 -17.72
N GLN A 163 12.45 46.75 -18.34
CA GLN A 163 13.12 46.17 -19.52
C GLN A 163 14.33 45.30 -19.15
N GLN A 164 14.60 45.07 -17.87
CA GLN A 164 15.64 44.13 -17.47
C GLN A 164 15.24 42.71 -17.81
N GLN A 165 16.14 41.98 -18.46
CA GLN A 165 15.94 40.56 -18.75
C GLN A 165 15.88 39.70 -17.48
N ALA A 166 16.48 40.15 -16.38
CA ALA A 166 16.41 39.48 -15.08
C ALA A 166 16.60 40.45 -13.92
N PHE A 167 15.85 40.24 -12.83
CA PHE A 167 15.96 41.01 -11.59
C PHE A 167 15.59 40.15 -10.38
N ARG A 168 16.02 40.57 -9.18
CA ARG A 168 15.70 39.88 -7.92
C ARG A 168 14.76 40.70 -7.07
N LEU A 169 13.61 40.13 -6.70
CA LEU A 169 12.70 40.65 -5.70
C LEU A 169 13.11 40.17 -4.31
N LEU A 170 13.22 41.09 -3.36
CA LEU A 170 13.60 40.82 -1.99
C LEU A 170 12.36 40.79 -1.09
N GLY A 171 12.20 39.71 -0.33
CA GLY A 171 11.10 39.54 0.60
C GLY A 171 11.56 39.18 2.01
N HIS A 172 10.60 39.14 2.93
CA HIS A 172 10.87 38.92 4.35
C HIS A 172 11.22 37.47 4.72
N ARG A 173 10.69 36.50 3.95
CA ARG A 173 11.01 35.06 4.04
C ARG A 173 11.73 34.54 2.80
N TRP A 174 11.34 35.04 1.63
CA TRP A 174 11.74 34.53 0.33
C TRP A 174 12.24 35.66 -0.57
N ASN A 175 13.27 35.38 -1.35
CA ASN A 175 13.70 36.20 -2.48
C ASN A 175 13.36 35.46 -3.78
N LEU A 176 12.91 36.20 -4.80
CA LEU A 176 12.53 35.65 -6.10
C LEU A 176 13.45 36.22 -7.18
N ASP A 177 14.12 35.34 -7.93
CA ASP A 177 14.80 35.72 -9.16
C ASP A 177 13.80 35.64 -10.31
N VAL A 178 13.48 36.79 -10.91
CA VAL A 178 12.49 36.93 -12.00
C VAL A 178 13.24 37.15 -13.30
N VAL A 179 12.86 36.43 -14.34
CA VAL A 179 13.46 36.49 -15.68
C VAL A 179 12.35 36.77 -16.70
N ARG A 180 12.68 37.55 -17.75
CA ARG A 180 11.80 37.77 -18.89
C ARG A 180 12.14 36.78 -20.01
N THR A 181 11.15 36.04 -20.50
CA THR A 181 11.29 35.14 -21.67
C THR A 181 10.03 35.25 -22.51
N ASP A 182 10.18 35.34 -23.84
CA ASP A 182 9.06 35.50 -24.79
C ASP A 182 8.08 36.63 -24.39
N ASP A 183 8.62 37.77 -23.97
CA ASP A 183 7.92 38.96 -23.46
C ASP A 183 7.11 38.80 -22.16
N ALA A 184 7.09 37.61 -21.52
CA ALA A 184 6.47 37.38 -20.22
C ALA A 184 7.50 37.33 -19.07
N LEU A 185 7.09 37.73 -17.86
CA LEU A 185 7.89 37.61 -16.64
C LEU A 185 7.55 36.31 -15.91
N HIS A 186 8.57 35.60 -15.43
CA HIS A 186 8.39 34.39 -14.61
C HIS A 186 9.49 34.24 -13.57
N VAL A 187 9.15 33.59 -12.47
CA VAL A 187 10.11 33.27 -11.40
C VAL A 187 11.00 32.11 -11.87
N ALA A 188 12.30 32.34 -11.92
CA ALA A 188 13.30 31.34 -12.29
C ALA A 188 13.87 30.59 -11.08
N HIS A 189 14.06 31.28 -9.95
CA HIS A 189 14.55 30.67 -8.70
C HIS A 189 13.95 31.32 -7.45
N VAL A 190 13.84 30.54 -6.38
CA VAL A 190 13.41 31.00 -5.06
C VAL A 190 14.48 30.67 -4.02
N THR A 191 14.80 31.63 -3.15
CA THR A 191 15.81 31.44 -2.10
C THR A 191 15.32 31.98 -0.76
N ARG A 192 15.68 31.32 0.35
CA ARG A 192 15.33 31.82 1.70
C ARG A 192 16.10 33.11 2.01
N SER A 193 15.40 34.08 2.59
CA SER A 193 16.00 35.32 3.06
C SER A 193 16.86 35.05 4.32
N ALA A 194 18.18 35.20 4.20
CA ALA A 194 19.09 35.05 5.33
C ALA A 194 18.93 36.19 6.36
N ARG A 195 18.88 35.86 7.67
CA ARG A 195 18.83 36.85 8.74
C ARG A 195 20.24 37.40 9.01
N ARG A 196 20.49 38.63 8.54
CA ARG A 196 21.62 39.54 8.81
C ARG A 196 23.02 39.11 8.29
N ASN A 197 23.61 40.06 7.55
CA ASN A 197 25.02 40.27 7.23
C ASN A 197 25.83 39.07 6.70
N ASP A 198 25.86 38.91 5.38
CA ASP A 198 27.05 39.20 4.57
C ASP A 198 26.71 39.18 3.07
N GLU A 199 27.27 40.12 2.31
CA GLU A 199 27.28 40.19 0.83
C GLU A 199 25.98 40.41 0.03
N LEU A 200 25.24 41.52 0.23
CA LEU A 200 24.56 42.14 -0.93
C LEU A 200 25.51 43.15 -1.58
N LYS A 201 26.26 42.70 -2.60
CA LYS A 201 27.19 43.56 -3.38
C LYS A 201 26.47 44.65 -4.19
N ARG A 202 25.13 44.65 -4.25
CA ARG A 202 24.31 45.52 -5.10
C ARG A 202 23.35 46.37 -4.28
N PRO A 203 23.10 47.64 -4.67
CA PRO A 203 22.14 48.50 -4.00
C PRO A 203 20.70 47.95 -4.14
N VAL A 204 19.86 48.29 -3.16
CA VAL A 204 18.43 47.92 -3.13
C VAL A 204 17.59 49.13 -3.50
N VAL A 205 16.59 48.91 -4.34
CA VAL A 205 15.73 49.95 -4.91
C VAL A 205 14.26 49.68 -4.54
N LEU A 206 13.50 50.74 -4.25
CA LEU A 206 12.06 50.65 -4.01
C LEU A 206 11.28 50.89 -5.31
N VAL A 207 10.38 49.99 -5.68
CA VAL A 207 9.60 50.09 -6.93
C VAL A 207 8.12 50.09 -6.60
N GLU A 208 7.35 51.05 -7.13
CA GLU A 208 5.88 50.98 -7.16
C GLU A 208 5.45 50.51 -8.57
N ALA A 209 4.78 49.36 -8.67
CA ALA A 209 4.41 48.77 -9.96
C ALA A 209 3.12 47.94 -9.86
N PRO A 210 2.21 47.97 -10.85
CA PRO A 210 1.01 47.15 -10.87
C PRO A 210 1.31 45.70 -11.28
N TRP A 211 2.26 45.07 -10.59
CA TRP A 211 2.66 43.69 -10.83
C TRP A 211 1.80 42.72 -10.04
N THR A 212 1.39 41.64 -10.69
CA THR A 212 0.60 40.57 -10.09
C THR A 212 1.26 39.21 -10.31
N PHE A 213 0.87 38.22 -9.51
CA PHE A 213 1.38 36.86 -9.64
C PHE A 213 0.28 35.95 -10.18
N ARG A 214 0.63 35.03 -11.08
CA ARG A 214 -0.31 34.09 -11.70
C ARG A 214 0.22 32.67 -11.66
N ASP A 215 -0.71 31.73 -11.51
CA ASP A 215 -0.45 30.31 -11.73
C ASP A 215 -0.15 30.07 -13.23
N GLU A 216 1.11 29.84 -13.51
CA GLU A 216 1.63 29.57 -14.84
C GLU A 216 1.98 28.07 -14.96
N THR A 217 1.40 27.21 -14.13
CA THR A 217 1.48 25.76 -14.33
C THR A 217 0.73 25.34 -15.59
N LEU A 218 1.04 24.17 -16.15
CA LEU A 218 0.27 23.55 -17.23
C LEU A 218 -1.23 23.51 -16.89
N ALA A 219 -1.56 23.23 -15.63
CA ALA A 219 -2.93 23.23 -15.16
C ALA A 219 -3.57 24.61 -15.10
N GLY A 220 -2.81 25.64 -14.72
CA GLY A 220 -3.28 27.03 -14.76
C GLY A 220 -3.49 27.55 -16.18
N ARG A 221 -2.56 27.27 -17.10
CA ARG A 221 -2.55 27.80 -18.48
C ARG A 221 -3.52 27.09 -19.42
N GLU A 222 -3.52 25.75 -19.40
CA GLU A 222 -4.04 24.95 -20.52
C GLU A 222 -5.39 24.29 -20.21
N ARG A 223 -5.84 24.28 -18.95
CA ARG A 223 -7.06 23.55 -18.53
C ARG A 223 -8.29 23.89 -19.38
N GLY A 224 -8.55 25.17 -19.64
CA GLY A 224 -9.69 25.59 -20.46
C GLY A 224 -9.59 25.12 -21.92
N GLN A 225 -8.40 25.18 -22.52
CA GLN A 225 -8.16 24.73 -23.89
C GLN A 225 -8.27 23.20 -24.01
N LEU A 226 -7.66 22.47 -23.07
CA LEU A 226 -7.71 21.01 -23.00
C LEU A 226 -9.14 20.51 -22.78
N GLN A 227 -9.92 21.19 -21.94
CA GLN A 227 -11.33 20.89 -21.71
C GLN A 227 -12.15 21.08 -22.99
N ALA A 228 -11.94 22.18 -23.72
CA ALA A 228 -12.63 22.44 -24.98
C ALA A 228 -12.26 21.40 -26.07
N ALA A 229 -10.97 21.07 -26.20
CA ALA A 229 -10.49 20.06 -27.15
C ALA A 229 -11.06 18.66 -26.85
N LEU A 230 -11.09 18.27 -25.56
CA LEU A 230 -11.68 17.01 -25.15
C LEU A 230 -13.19 16.99 -25.39
N ALA A 231 -13.91 18.06 -25.02
CA ALA A 231 -15.35 18.16 -25.24
C ALA A 231 -15.71 18.01 -26.73
N ALA A 232 -14.92 18.59 -27.63
CA ALA A 232 -15.08 18.41 -29.07
C ALA A 232 -14.84 16.95 -29.50
N ARG A 233 -13.81 16.29 -28.94
CA ARG A 233 -13.49 14.88 -29.24
C ARG A 233 -14.58 13.91 -28.76
N LEU A 234 -15.22 14.18 -27.63
CA LEU A 234 -16.30 13.35 -27.08
C LEU A 234 -17.60 13.37 -27.93
N GLN A 235 -17.76 14.35 -28.83
CA GLN A 235 -18.88 14.36 -29.78
C GLN A 235 -18.73 13.30 -30.88
N ASP A 236 -17.50 12.87 -31.16
CA ASP A 236 -17.22 11.77 -32.09
C ASP A 236 -17.80 10.45 -31.53
N THR A 237 -18.45 9.66 -32.38
CA THR A 237 -18.87 8.31 -32.02
C THR A 237 -17.67 7.41 -31.74
N ARG A 238 -16.49 7.70 -32.30
CA ARG A 238 -15.25 6.93 -32.07
C ARG A 238 -14.52 7.27 -30.77
N SER A 239 -15.08 8.13 -29.91
CA SER A 239 -14.46 8.47 -28.62
C SER A 239 -14.38 7.24 -27.73
N TYR A 240 -13.18 7.01 -27.17
CA TYR A 240 -12.93 5.91 -26.25
C TYR A 240 -13.68 6.05 -24.94
N LEU A 241 -13.63 7.24 -24.34
CA LEU A 241 -14.28 7.50 -23.06
C LEU A 241 -15.80 7.37 -23.17
N ARG A 242 -16.37 7.70 -24.34
CA ARG A 242 -17.79 7.52 -24.62
C ARG A 242 -18.19 6.05 -24.74
N VAL A 243 -17.38 5.21 -25.38
CA VAL A 243 -17.63 3.74 -25.44
C VAL A 243 -17.73 3.16 -24.04
N TRP A 244 -16.82 3.54 -23.14
CA TRP A 244 -16.81 3.04 -21.77
C TRP A 244 -17.88 3.67 -20.88
N GLU A 245 -18.33 4.88 -21.18
CA GLU A 245 -19.53 5.46 -20.55
C GLU A 245 -20.80 4.67 -20.91
N GLU A 246 -20.95 4.31 -22.18
CA GLU A 246 -22.05 3.45 -22.65
C GLU A 246 -22.01 2.07 -22.00
N TYR A 247 -20.82 1.45 -21.94
CA TYR A 247 -20.63 0.18 -21.24
C TYR A 247 -21.07 0.27 -19.78
N GLN A 248 -20.64 1.30 -19.05
CA GLN A 248 -21.02 1.50 -17.65
C GLN A 248 -22.54 1.68 -17.49
N ARG A 249 -23.19 2.40 -18.42
CA ARG A 249 -24.64 2.61 -18.38
C ARG A 249 -25.39 1.28 -18.50
N LEU A 250 -25.01 0.45 -19.47
CA LEU A 250 -25.60 -0.88 -19.67
C LEU A 250 -25.33 -1.83 -18.49
N GLU A 251 -24.12 -1.80 -17.93
CA GLU A 251 -23.74 -2.55 -16.72
C GLU A 251 -24.63 -2.16 -15.53
N HIS A 252 -24.88 -0.85 -15.36
CA HIS A 252 -25.74 -0.33 -14.31
C HIS A 252 -27.21 -0.71 -14.51
N GLU A 253 -27.75 -0.49 -15.71
CA GLU A 253 -29.13 -0.84 -16.07
C GLU A 253 -29.40 -2.32 -15.79
N ARG A 254 -28.44 -3.19 -16.11
CA ARG A 254 -28.58 -4.63 -15.85
C ARG A 254 -28.42 -5.03 -14.40
N GLY A 255 -27.55 -4.38 -13.64
CA GLY A 255 -27.51 -4.56 -12.18
C GLY A 255 -28.90 -4.31 -11.58
N VAL A 256 -29.57 -3.25 -12.03
CA VAL A 256 -30.93 -2.89 -11.61
C VAL A 256 -31.97 -3.88 -12.15
N GLU A 257 -31.93 -4.28 -13.42
CA GLU A 257 -32.82 -5.30 -13.98
C GLU A 257 -32.69 -6.64 -13.26
N ARG A 258 -31.46 -7.06 -12.93
CA ARG A 258 -31.17 -8.27 -12.16
C ARG A 258 -31.83 -8.20 -10.78
N ALA A 259 -31.72 -7.05 -10.10
CA ALA A 259 -32.40 -6.83 -8.82
C ALA A 259 -33.93 -6.84 -8.97
N ARG A 260 -34.48 -6.22 -10.02
CA ARG A 260 -35.93 -6.22 -10.32
C ARG A 260 -36.48 -7.61 -10.64
N ARG A 261 -35.69 -8.47 -11.28
CA ARG A 261 -36.10 -9.83 -11.68
C ARG A 261 -36.26 -10.77 -10.48
N MET A 262 -35.42 -10.63 -9.46
CA MET A 262 -35.65 -11.27 -8.16
C MET A 262 -36.80 -10.61 -7.40
N GLY A 263 -36.91 -9.28 -7.53
CA GLY A 263 -37.84 -8.46 -6.77
C GLY A 263 -37.41 -8.30 -5.31
N ALA A 264 -38.26 -7.67 -4.51
CA ALA A 264 -38.08 -7.58 -3.06
C ALA A 264 -38.93 -8.65 -2.39
N LEU A 265 -38.28 -9.61 -1.74
CA LEU A 265 -38.91 -10.77 -1.13
C LEU A 265 -39.22 -10.46 0.35
N PRO A 266 -40.49 -10.36 0.77
CA PRO A 266 -40.82 -10.14 2.17
C PRO A 266 -40.32 -11.29 3.05
N PHE A 267 -39.82 -10.96 4.24
CA PHE A 267 -39.46 -11.94 5.27
C PHE A 267 -40.06 -11.59 6.62
N ASP A 268 -40.44 -12.62 7.37
CA ASP A 268 -41.07 -12.50 8.68
C ASP A 268 -40.26 -13.14 9.83
N GLU A 269 -39.28 -13.98 9.50
CA GLU A 269 -38.42 -14.69 10.46
C GLU A 269 -36.96 -14.67 10.03
N ARG A 270 -36.05 -14.58 11.03
CA ARG A 270 -34.60 -14.56 10.81
C ARG A 270 -33.77 -15.25 11.91
N PRO A 271 -33.84 -16.56 12.14
CA PRO A 271 -32.96 -17.22 13.11
C PRO A 271 -31.47 -17.18 12.70
N LEU A 272 -30.59 -16.96 13.67
CA LEU A 272 -29.12 -17.05 13.54
C LEU A 272 -28.65 -18.46 13.94
N PHE A 273 -27.88 -19.10 13.07
CA PHE A 273 -27.27 -20.41 13.33
C PHE A 273 -25.87 -20.28 13.93
N THR A 274 -25.40 -21.35 14.59
CA THR A 274 -24.07 -21.43 15.22
C THR A 274 -22.90 -21.27 14.24
N ASN A 275 -23.15 -21.54 12.95
CA ASN A 275 -22.19 -21.32 11.87
C ASN A 275 -22.13 -19.85 11.37
N GLY A 276 -22.85 -18.93 12.04
CA GLY A 276 -22.88 -17.51 11.71
C GLY A 276 -23.82 -17.13 10.55
N CYS A 277 -24.62 -18.06 10.02
CA CYS A 277 -25.59 -17.79 8.95
C CYS A 277 -26.96 -17.38 9.51
N TRP A 278 -27.59 -16.38 8.88
CA TRP A 278 -28.98 -16.01 9.12
C TRP A 278 -29.89 -16.73 8.13
N ARG A 279 -30.94 -17.39 8.60
CA ARG A 279 -31.95 -18.00 7.75
C ARG A 279 -33.17 -17.10 7.65
N PHE A 280 -33.54 -16.67 6.46
CA PHE A 280 -34.73 -15.88 6.22
C PHE A 280 -35.86 -16.79 5.74
N THR A 281 -37.03 -16.69 6.37
CA THR A 281 -38.27 -17.30 5.86
C THR A 281 -38.96 -16.27 4.97
N LEU A 282 -39.07 -16.56 3.67
CA LEU A 282 -39.46 -15.60 2.64
C LEU A 282 -40.80 -15.94 1.99
N VAL A 283 -41.54 -14.91 1.56
CA VAL A 283 -42.61 -15.07 0.58
C VAL A 283 -42.01 -14.86 -0.81
N ALA A 284 -41.70 -15.95 -1.51
CA ALA A 284 -40.99 -15.92 -2.78
C ALA A 284 -41.62 -16.85 -3.83
N SER A 285 -41.55 -16.47 -5.11
CA SER A 285 -42.03 -17.30 -6.21
C SER A 285 -41.02 -18.44 -6.52
N PRO A 286 -41.47 -19.55 -7.13
CA PRO A 286 -40.57 -20.60 -7.63
C PRO A 286 -39.50 -20.06 -8.59
N GLU A 287 -39.83 -19.02 -9.36
CA GLU A 287 -38.90 -18.32 -10.25
C GLU A 287 -37.79 -17.60 -9.49
N ALA A 288 -38.09 -16.97 -8.34
CA ALA A 288 -37.09 -16.32 -7.50
C ALA A 288 -36.12 -17.35 -6.88
N PHE A 289 -36.60 -18.52 -6.45
CA PHE A 289 -35.75 -19.62 -6.00
C PHE A 289 -34.91 -20.21 -7.13
N ALA A 290 -35.48 -20.38 -8.32
CA ALA A 290 -34.73 -20.80 -9.50
C ALA A 290 -33.63 -19.81 -9.88
N PHE A 291 -33.92 -18.50 -9.78
CA PHE A 291 -32.95 -17.44 -10.00
C PHE A 291 -31.79 -17.52 -9.00
N MET A 292 -32.07 -17.58 -7.69
CA MET A 292 -31.04 -17.68 -6.65
C MET A 292 -30.12 -18.91 -6.84
N ARG A 293 -30.68 -20.07 -7.20
CA ARG A 293 -29.90 -21.30 -7.46
C ARG A 293 -28.98 -21.21 -8.68
N GLN A 294 -29.30 -20.36 -9.64
CA GLN A 294 -28.54 -20.21 -10.88
C GLN A 294 -27.41 -19.17 -10.78
N GLN A 295 -27.42 -18.32 -9.75
CA GLN A 295 -26.40 -17.30 -9.54
C GLN A 295 -25.33 -17.81 -8.58
N ALA A 296 -24.08 -17.84 -9.04
CA ALA A 296 -22.93 -17.95 -8.16
C ALA A 296 -22.65 -16.57 -7.52
N ASP A 297 -22.25 -16.54 -6.25
CA ASP A 297 -21.80 -15.34 -5.53
C ASP A 297 -22.85 -14.21 -5.40
N LEU A 298 -24.11 -14.57 -5.14
CA LEU A 298 -25.19 -13.61 -4.95
C LEU A 298 -25.08 -12.91 -3.58
N THR A 299 -25.01 -11.58 -3.56
CA THR A 299 -25.10 -10.79 -2.31
C THR A 299 -26.51 -10.25 -2.11
N LEU A 300 -27.07 -10.48 -0.94
CA LEU A 300 -28.41 -10.08 -0.55
C LEU A 300 -28.38 -8.99 0.52
N GLU A 301 -29.33 -8.07 0.45
CA GLU A 301 -29.52 -6.98 1.40
C GLU A 301 -30.90 -7.10 2.05
N ALA A 302 -30.93 -6.98 3.37
CA ALA A 302 -32.16 -6.97 4.16
C ALA A 302 -32.43 -5.55 4.67
N SER A 303 -33.62 -5.04 4.36
CA SER A 303 -34.07 -3.70 4.74
C SER A 303 -35.49 -3.76 5.31
N ALA A 304 -35.80 -2.86 6.24
CA ALA A 304 -37.16 -2.69 6.77
C ALA A 304 -38.11 -2.07 5.73
N THR A 305 -37.58 -1.33 4.75
CA THR A 305 -38.35 -0.64 3.70
C THR A 305 -37.89 -1.04 2.31
N LEU A 306 -38.81 -1.02 1.35
CA LEU A 306 -38.51 -1.26 -0.06
C LEU A 306 -37.50 -0.22 -0.57
N PRO A 307 -36.39 -0.63 -1.20
CA PRO A 307 -35.44 0.32 -1.78
C PRO A 307 -36.07 1.08 -2.96
N PRO A 308 -35.76 2.38 -3.13
CA PRO A 308 -36.30 3.22 -4.21
C PRO A 308 -36.10 2.61 -5.60
N GLU A 309 -34.97 1.94 -5.82
CA GLU A 309 -34.57 1.32 -7.10
C GLU A 309 -35.52 0.17 -7.53
N LEU A 310 -36.27 -0.40 -6.58
CA LEU A 310 -37.27 -1.45 -6.78
C LEU A 310 -38.72 -0.94 -6.68
N SER A 311 -38.93 0.36 -6.44
CA SER A 311 -40.25 1.00 -6.44
C SER A 311 -40.63 1.47 -7.86
N VAL A 312 -41.88 1.24 -8.27
CA VAL A 312 -42.42 1.63 -9.59
C VAL A 312 -42.66 3.16 -9.69
N ALA A 313 -42.71 3.86 -8.56
CA ALA A 313 -42.81 5.33 -8.50
C ALA A 313 -41.42 5.94 -8.23
N ALA A 314 -40.65 6.18 -9.29
CA ALA A 314 -39.35 6.82 -9.19
C ALA A 314 -39.53 8.32 -8.88
N SER A 315 -39.11 8.73 -7.68
CA SER A 315 -38.82 10.12 -7.33
C SER A 315 -37.40 10.18 -6.78
N GLU A 316 -36.58 11.05 -7.37
CA GLU A 316 -35.29 11.44 -6.84
C GLU A 316 -35.47 12.05 -5.45
N SER A 317 -35.30 11.26 -4.38
CA SER A 317 -35.15 11.85 -3.05
C SER A 317 -34.23 11.06 -2.14
N SER A 318 -33.25 11.80 -1.59
CA SER A 318 -32.67 11.69 -0.26
C SER A 318 -32.21 10.30 0.20
N SER A 319 -30.94 9.99 -0.08
CA SER A 319 -30.19 8.90 0.54
C SER A 319 -29.97 9.13 2.04
N ALA A 320 -30.96 8.84 2.87
CA ALA A 320 -30.72 8.61 4.30
C ALA A 320 -29.96 7.29 4.44
N ARG A 321 -28.70 7.35 4.88
CA ARG A 321 -27.83 6.19 5.12
C ARG A 321 -28.30 5.40 6.34
N THR A 322 -29.35 4.60 6.19
CA THR A 322 -29.65 3.54 7.17
C THR A 322 -28.64 2.42 6.93
N ARG A 323 -27.89 2.02 7.96
CA ARG A 323 -26.97 0.85 7.85
C ARG A 323 -27.83 -0.40 7.71
N THR A 324 -27.86 -0.98 6.51
CA THR A 324 -28.61 -2.20 6.18
C THR A 324 -27.74 -3.45 6.35
N PHE A 325 -28.38 -4.59 6.63
CA PHE A 325 -27.69 -5.88 6.71
C PHE A 325 -27.40 -6.37 5.30
N ILE A 326 -26.15 -6.78 5.03
CA ILE A 326 -25.73 -7.33 3.75
C ILE A 326 -24.99 -8.65 3.99
N GLY A 327 -25.33 -9.67 3.23
CA GLY A 327 -24.69 -10.97 3.32
C GLY A 327 -24.63 -11.71 1.99
N GLU A 328 -23.76 -12.72 1.94
CA GLU A 328 -23.59 -13.65 0.84
C GLU A 328 -24.64 -14.77 0.93
N TYR A 329 -25.30 -15.06 -0.19
CA TYR A 329 -26.19 -16.19 -0.34
C TYR A 329 -25.42 -17.51 -0.17
N VAL A 330 -25.91 -18.39 0.71
CA VAL A 330 -25.32 -19.71 0.96
C VAL A 330 -26.13 -20.79 0.27
N GLN A 331 -27.44 -20.83 0.52
CA GLN A 331 -28.35 -21.83 -0.02
C GLN A 331 -29.80 -21.38 0.12
N CYS A 332 -30.71 -22.06 -0.58
CA CYS A 332 -32.15 -21.91 -0.39
C CYS A 332 -32.87 -23.26 -0.40
N ASP A 333 -33.97 -23.34 0.35
CA ASP A 333 -34.92 -24.45 0.33
C ASP A 333 -36.30 -23.94 -0.08
N GLU A 334 -36.70 -24.27 -1.30
CA GLU A 334 -37.97 -23.88 -1.91
C GLU A 334 -39.18 -24.52 -1.20
N ARG A 335 -39.05 -25.73 -0.65
CA ARG A 335 -40.16 -26.41 0.04
C ARG A 335 -40.45 -25.78 1.39
N ARG A 336 -39.41 -25.27 2.04
CA ARG A 336 -39.50 -24.58 3.33
C ARG A 336 -39.62 -23.06 3.20
N SER A 337 -39.52 -22.54 1.97
CA SER A 337 -39.44 -21.12 1.66
C SER A 337 -38.34 -20.38 2.46
N THR A 338 -37.17 -20.99 2.58
CA THR A 338 -36.06 -20.44 3.39
C THR A 338 -34.82 -20.14 2.55
N VAL A 339 -34.07 -19.10 2.94
CA VAL A 339 -32.79 -18.72 2.35
C VAL A 339 -31.76 -18.47 3.45
N ASP A 340 -30.59 -19.09 3.34
CA ASP A 340 -29.49 -18.88 4.27
C ASP A 340 -28.53 -17.83 3.71
N VAL A 341 -28.22 -16.82 4.52
CA VAL A 341 -27.37 -15.69 4.16
C VAL A 341 -26.29 -15.52 5.23
N ARG A 342 -25.03 -15.52 4.78
CA ARG A 342 -23.86 -15.32 5.64
C ARG A 342 -23.45 -13.85 5.63
N PRO A 343 -23.30 -13.16 6.77
CA PRO A 343 -22.85 -11.77 6.80
C PRO A 343 -21.49 -11.58 6.10
N LEU A 344 -21.33 -10.49 5.33
CA LEU A 344 -20.07 -10.21 4.63
C LEU A 344 -18.93 -9.79 5.57
N ARG A 345 -19.23 -9.38 6.81
CA ARG A 345 -18.22 -8.98 7.80
C ARG A 345 -18.56 -9.58 9.16
N THR A 346 -17.54 -10.01 9.90
CA THR A 346 -17.67 -10.45 11.29
C THR A 346 -18.16 -9.31 12.21
N ALA A 347 -17.86 -8.05 11.86
CA ALA A 347 -18.39 -6.87 12.54
C ALA A 347 -19.88 -6.59 12.23
N ASP A 348 -20.44 -7.19 11.17
CA ASP A 348 -21.86 -7.11 10.85
C ASP A 348 -22.67 -8.17 11.62
N LEU A 349 -22.02 -9.12 12.34
CA LEU A 349 -22.71 -9.95 13.35
C LEU A 349 -23.25 -9.08 14.50
N ASP A 350 -22.61 -7.95 14.79
CA ASP A 350 -23.09 -6.94 15.75
C ASP A 350 -24.33 -6.18 15.22
N HIS A 351 -24.63 -6.27 13.91
CA HIS A 351 -25.74 -5.58 13.25
C HIS A 351 -26.73 -6.61 12.69
N ALA A 352 -27.62 -7.07 13.56
CA ALA A 352 -28.68 -8.00 13.18
C ALA A 352 -29.53 -7.43 12.02
N PRO A 353 -30.02 -8.28 11.10
CA PRO A 353 -31.00 -7.85 10.10
C PRO A 353 -32.25 -7.27 10.79
N PRO A 354 -33.09 -6.48 10.09
CA PRO A 354 -34.35 -6.00 10.68
C PRO A 354 -35.24 -7.19 11.08
N GLU A 355 -36.10 -7.05 12.10
CA GLU A 355 -36.97 -8.16 12.55
C GLU A 355 -37.95 -8.63 11.47
N ARG A 356 -38.46 -7.69 10.67
CA ARG A 356 -39.27 -7.94 9.47
C ARG A 356 -38.89 -6.95 8.38
N GLY A 357 -39.09 -7.33 7.14
CA GLY A 357 -38.77 -6.45 6.02
C GLY A 357 -38.74 -7.18 4.69
N VAL A 358 -37.87 -6.70 3.80
CA VAL A 358 -37.65 -7.28 2.48
C VAL A 358 -36.19 -7.66 2.29
N LEU A 359 -35.98 -8.78 1.61
CA LEU A 359 -34.69 -9.29 1.16
C LEU A 359 -34.60 -9.15 -0.36
N PHE A 360 -33.55 -8.52 -0.86
CA PHE A 360 -33.36 -8.26 -2.30
C PHE A 360 -31.88 -8.33 -2.68
N VAL A 361 -31.57 -8.32 -3.97
CA VAL A 361 -30.18 -8.29 -4.46
C VAL A 361 -29.52 -6.99 -4.02
N SER A 362 -28.42 -7.07 -3.28
CA SER A 362 -27.71 -5.86 -2.84
C SER A 362 -27.12 -5.13 -4.06
N LEU A 363 -27.54 -3.89 -4.25
CA LEU A 363 -26.94 -2.97 -5.21
C LEU A 363 -25.85 -2.11 -4.55
N THR A 364 -25.64 -2.22 -3.25
CA THR A 364 -24.76 -1.32 -2.49
C THR A 364 -23.28 -1.45 -2.91
N GLY A 365 -22.82 -2.68 -3.16
CA GLY A 365 -21.47 -2.95 -3.65
C GLY A 365 -21.23 -2.37 -5.05
N ASP A 366 -22.14 -2.71 -5.97
CA ASP A 366 -22.13 -2.26 -7.35
C ASP A 366 -22.24 -0.73 -7.42
N ARG A 367 -23.16 -0.11 -6.65
CA ARG A 367 -23.33 1.36 -6.57
C ARG A 367 -22.06 2.06 -6.11
N LEU A 368 -21.39 1.57 -5.08
CA LEU A 368 -20.14 2.20 -4.61
C LEU A 368 -19.02 2.10 -5.65
N GLN A 369 -18.95 0.97 -6.35
CA GLN A 369 -18.02 0.79 -7.48
C GLN A 369 -18.35 1.78 -8.62
N PHE A 370 -19.62 1.89 -9.00
CA PHE A 370 -20.10 2.85 -10.01
C PHE A 370 -19.81 4.30 -9.61
N GLU A 371 -20.10 4.69 -8.37
CA GLU A 371 -19.83 6.05 -7.87
C GLU A 371 -18.34 6.42 -7.94
N ARG A 372 -17.44 5.45 -7.74
CA ARG A 372 -15.99 5.68 -7.86
C ARG A 372 -15.56 5.81 -9.32
N ARG A 373 -16.00 4.89 -10.18
CA ARG A 373 -15.75 4.95 -11.63
C ARG A 373 -16.24 6.28 -12.21
N ASP A 374 -17.47 6.65 -11.87
CA ASP A 374 -18.15 7.84 -12.38
C ASP A 374 -17.49 9.14 -11.91
N ARG A 375 -17.09 9.21 -10.64
CA ARG A 375 -16.31 10.34 -10.12
C ARG A 375 -14.98 10.50 -10.85
N ALA A 376 -14.24 9.41 -11.02
CA ALA A 376 -12.96 9.44 -11.72
C ALA A 376 -13.14 9.87 -13.18
N ARG A 377 -14.12 9.29 -13.88
CA ARG A 377 -14.46 9.64 -15.27
C ARG A 377 -14.84 11.12 -15.40
N ARG A 378 -15.74 11.62 -14.55
CA ARG A 378 -16.14 13.04 -14.56
C ARG A 378 -14.96 13.98 -14.31
N ALA A 379 -14.09 13.67 -13.36
CA ALA A 379 -12.89 14.47 -13.11
C ALA A 379 -11.95 14.50 -14.32
N VAL A 380 -11.77 13.36 -15.01
CA VAL A 380 -10.95 13.27 -16.24
C VAL A 380 -11.55 14.09 -17.37
N ILE A 381 -12.85 13.98 -17.60
CA ILE A 381 -13.57 14.71 -18.66
C ILE A 381 -13.58 16.22 -18.41
N ALA A 382 -13.76 16.63 -17.15
CA ALA A 382 -13.77 18.03 -16.76
C ALA A 382 -12.36 18.65 -16.65
N ALA A 383 -11.30 17.88 -16.91
CA ALA A 383 -9.91 18.27 -16.66
C ALA A 383 -9.65 18.73 -15.19
N GLU A 384 -10.46 18.24 -14.25
CA GLU A 384 -10.35 18.51 -12.81
C GLU A 384 -9.35 17.59 -12.10
N THR A 385 -8.78 16.61 -12.81
CA THR A 385 -7.68 15.79 -12.30
C THR A 385 -6.41 16.64 -12.07
N PRO A 386 -5.53 16.24 -11.14
CA PRO A 386 -4.23 16.90 -10.95
C PRO A 386 -3.39 16.95 -12.23
N MET A 387 -3.53 15.93 -13.10
CA MET A 387 -3.03 15.91 -14.47
C MET A 387 -4.17 16.27 -15.45
N PRO A 388 -4.38 17.54 -15.82
CA PRO A 388 -5.50 17.98 -16.67
C PRO A 388 -5.44 17.42 -18.10
N GLN A 389 -4.24 17.12 -18.61
CA GLN A 389 -4.03 16.53 -19.92
C GLN A 389 -4.38 15.04 -20.01
N LEU A 390 -4.78 14.40 -18.90
CA LEU A 390 -5.08 12.97 -18.85
C LEU A 390 -6.20 12.55 -19.80
N GLY A 391 -7.33 13.26 -19.81
CA GLY A 391 -8.45 12.97 -20.71
C GLY A 391 -8.05 13.05 -22.20
N PRO A 392 -7.44 14.17 -22.65
CA PRO A 392 -6.92 14.29 -23.99
C PRO A 392 -5.89 13.19 -24.37
N LEU A 393 -4.99 12.80 -23.47
CA LEU A 393 -4.04 11.70 -23.68
C LEU A 393 -4.74 10.37 -23.97
N LEU A 394 -5.80 10.04 -23.21
CA LEU A 394 -6.56 8.81 -23.40
C LEU A 394 -7.32 8.78 -24.74
N GLU A 395 -7.69 9.95 -25.25
CA GLU A 395 -8.32 10.10 -26.56
C GLU A 395 -7.33 10.24 -27.73
N GLY A 396 -6.03 10.11 -27.47
CA GLY A 396 -4.97 10.18 -28.48
C GLY A 396 -4.68 11.60 -28.99
N LEU A 397 -5.14 12.63 -28.28
CA LEU A 397 -4.90 14.03 -28.65
C LEU A 397 -3.46 14.46 -28.34
N ASP A 398 -2.97 15.45 -29.08
CA ASP A 398 -1.71 16.12 -28.74
C ASP A 398 -1.94 17.06 -27.55
N VAL A 399 -0.99 17.03 -26.61
CA VAL A 399 -1.08 17.77 -25.35
C VAL A 399 0.22 18.51 -25.09
N PRO A 400 0.14 19.68 -24.42
CA PRO A 400 1.31 20.41 -24.00
C PRO A 400 2.13 19.59 -22.99
N ARG A 401 3.44 19.82 -23.00
CA ARG A 401 4.41 19.02 -22.26
C ARG A 401 4.64 19.62 -20.88
N ARG A 402 4.77 18.77 -19.86
CA ARG A 402 5.34 19.19 -18.58
C ARG A 402 6.86 19.21 -18.71
N ALA A 403 7.49 20.35 -18.48
CA ALA A 403 8.95 20.44 -18.40
C ALA A 403 9.41 19.93 -17.04
N LEU A 404 10.08 18.78 -17.01
CA LEU A 404 10.67 18.21 -15.80
C LEU A 404 12.18 18.04 -16.00
N PRO A 405 13.00 18.33 -14.99
CA PRO A 405 14.42 18.03 -15.05
C PRO A 405 14.62 16.52 -15.21
N ARG A 406 15.46 16.12 -16.17
CA ARG A 406 15.79 14.72 -16.38
C ARG A 406 16.64 14.22 -15.21
N MET A 407 16.27 13.06 -14.68
CA MET A 407 16.96 12.42 -13.57
C MET A 407 17.66 11.15 -14.03
N GLU A 408 18.79 10.83 -13.40
CA GLU A 408 19.50 9.59 -13.67
C GLU A 408 18.72 8.39 -13.11
N ALA A 409 18.53 7.36 -13.94
CA ALA A 409 17.73 6.19 -13.61
C ALA A 409 18.27 5.38 -12.43
N LEU A 410 19.53 4.92 -12.52
CA LEU A 410 20.14 4.01 -11.54
C LEU A 410 21.60 4.41 -11.27
N PRO A 411 21.84 5.50 -10.52
CA PRO A 411 23.19 5.92 -10.19
C PRO A 411 23.92 4.82 -9.39
N PRO A 412 25.26 4.72 -9.44
CA PRO A 412 26.01 3.58 -8.91
C PRO A 412 25.75 3.22 -7.44
N ARG A 413 25.35 4.19 -6.61
CA ARG A 413 25.06 4.01 -5.17
C ARG A 413 23.56 3.92 -4.84
N SER A 414 22.68 3.81 -5.84
CA SER A 414 21.23 3.74 -5.61
C SER A 414 20.83 2.37 -5.03
N PRO A 415 20.14 2.34 -3.87
CA PRO A 415 19.49 1.14 -3.36
C PRO A 415 18.58 0.42 -4.36
N ALA A 416 17.97 1.16 -5.31
CA ALA A 416 17.16 0.57 -6.37
C ALA A 416 17.93 -0.46 -7.25
N ARG A 417 19.26 -0.40 -7.32
CA ARG A 417 20.09 -1.40 -8.03
C ARG A 417 20.11 -2.74 -7.30
N GLU A 418 20.12 -2.73 -5.97
CA GLU A 418 20.20 -3.95 -5.14
C GLU A 418 18.94 -4.82 -5.30
N VAL A 419 17.79 -4.21 -5.60
CA VAL A 419 16.50 -4.88 -5.84
C VAL A 419 16.57 -5.95 -6.94
N PHE A 420 17.47 -5.78 -7.92
CA PHE A 420 17.62 -6.74 -9.01
C PHE A 420 18.36 -8.02 -8.59
N GLY A 421 19.09 -8.01 -7.46
CA GLY A 421 19.90 -9.14 -6.99
C GLY A 421 21.11 -9.44 -7.88
N GLY A 422 21.57 -8.43 -8.63
CA GLY A 422 22.63 -8.50 -9.65
C GLY A 422 22.60 -7.27 -10.54
N GLU A 423 23.46 -7.22 -11.57
CA GLU A 423 23.45 -6.11 -12.54
C GLU A 423 22.16 -6.11 -13.38
N PRO A 424 21.39 -5.00 -13.40
CA PRO A 424 20.18 -4.92 -14.20
C PRO A 424 20.50 -4.94 -15.69
N THR A 425 19.61 -5.52 -16.48
CA THR A 425 19.69 -5.47 -17.95
C THR A 425 19.47 -4.04 -18.46
N GLN A 426 19.90 -3.76 -19.69
CA GLN A 426 19.68 -2.47 -20.32
C GLN A 426 18.17 -2.14 -20.41
N ARG A 427 17.32 -3.11 -20.76
CA ARG A 427 15.86 -2.89 -20.81
C ARG A 427 15.23 -2.65 -19.44
N GLN A 428 15.75 -3.26 -18.38
CA GLN A 428 15.31 -2.95 -17.01
C GLN A 428 15.73 -1.53 -16.60
N THR A 429 16.95 -1.11 -16.96
CA THR A 429 17.44 0.26 -16.72
C THR A 429 16.61 1.28 -17.51
N ASP A 430 16.34 1.02 -18.79
CA ASP A 430 15.46 1.83 -19.63
C ASP A 430 14.04 1.93 -19.04
N ALA A 431 13.51 0.84 -18.48
CA ALA A 431 12.20 0.84 -17.85
C ALA A 431 12.15 1.76 -16.63
N VAL A 432 13.21 1.75 -15.80
CA VAL A 432 13.35 2.70 -14.69
C VAL A 432 13.49 4.13 -15.21
N ASP A 433 14.33 4.37 -16.22
CA ASP A 433 14.54 5.69 -16.82
C ASP A 433 13.23 6.29 -17.34
N VAL A 434 12.49 5.53 -18.14
CA VAL A 434 11.20 5.95 -18.70
C VAL A 434 10.16 6.20 -17.61
N ALA A 435 10.12 5.35 -16.58
CA ALA A 435 9.17 5.51 -15.47
C ALA A 435 9.42 6.79 -14.65
N ILE A 436 10.68 7.12 -14.34
CA ILE A 436 11.01 8.30 -13.53
C ILE A 436 11.06 9.60 -14.34
N ASN A 437 11.26 9.52 -15.67
CA ASN A 437 11.42 10.69 -16.54
C ASN A 437 10.23 10.96 -17.46
N THR A 438 9.19 10.12 -17.45
CA THR A 438 7.98 10.41 -18.24
C THR A 438 7.35 11.75 -17.79
N PRO A 439 6.88 12.59 -18.73
CA PRO A 439 6.13 13.79 -18.41
C PRO A 439 4.66 13.50 -18.06
N ASP A 440 4.18 12.30 -18.36
CA ASP A 440 2.78 11.90 -18.25
C ASP A 440 2.64 10.41 -17.89
N ILE A 441 2.63 9.54 -18.90
CA ILE A 441 2.38 8.10 -18.81
C ILE A 441 3.63 7.34 -19.25
N ALA A 442 4.02 6.34 -18.47
CA ALA A 442 5.02 5.34 -18.84
C ALA A 442 4.36 3.96 -18.92
N LEU A 443 4.71 3.20 -19.97
CA LEU A 443 4.26 1.83 -20.17
C LEU A 443 5.44 0.87 -20.14
N ILE A 444 5.35 -0.14 -19.29
CA ILE A 444 6.32 -1.22 -19.20
C ILE A 444 5.61 -2.53 -19.53
N GLN A 445 5.88 -3.06 -20.72
CA GLN A 445 5.45 -4.39 -21.09
C GLN A 445 6.45 -5.41 -20.55
N GLY A 446 5.96 -6.35 -19.75
CA GLY A 446 6.78 -7.43 -19.23
C GLY A 446 6.22 -8.81 -19.61
N PRO A 447 6.80 -9.45 -20.65
CA PRO A 447 6.52 -10.84 -20.98
C PRO A 447 6.69 -11.80 -19.77
N PRO A 448 6.18 -13.04 -19.83
CA PRO A 448 6.23 -14.01 -18.73
C PRO A 448 7.64 -14.20 -18.18
N GLY A 449 7.79 -14.03 -16.86
CA GLY A 449 9.07 -14.27 -16.17
C GLY A 449 10.13 -13.18 -16.35
N THR A 450 9.80 -12.01 -16.92
CA THR A 450 10.77 -10.91 -17.16
C THR A 450 11.11 -10.04 -15.95
N GLY A 451 10.53 -10.35 -14.78
CA GLY A 451 10.82 -9.63 -13.54
C GLY A 451 10.07 -8.31 -13.39
N LYS A 452 8.85 -8.18 -13.94
CA LYS A 452 7.94 -7.02 -13.76
C LYS A 452 7.91 -6.51 -12.32
N THR A 453 7.70 -7.41 -11.36
CA THR A 453 7.63 -7.09 -9.93
C THR A 453 8.94 -6.50 -9.39
N ARG A 454 10.11 -6.99 -9.86
CA ARG A 454 11.41 -6.41 -9.49
C ARG A 454 11.60 -5.01 -10.08
N VAL A 455 11.16 -4.80 -11.33
CA VAL A 455 11.18 -3.47 -11.98
C VAL A 455 10.28 -2.49 -11.23
N ILE A 456 9.06 -2.91 -10.83
CA ILE A 456 8.15 -2.09 -10.01
C ILE A 456 8.82 -1.70 -8.69
N ALA A 457 9.41 -2.66 -7.98
CA ALA A 457 10.10 -2.40 -6.72
C ALA A 457 11.30 -1.45 -6.90
N ALA A 458 12.09 -1.60 -7.96
CA ALA A 458 13.20 -0.69 -8.27
C ALA A 458 12.71 0.72 -8.62
N ILE A 459 11.62 0.85 -9.39
CA ILE A 459 10.98 2.14 -9.67
C ILE A 459 10.52 2.81 -8.39
N GLN A 460 9.89 2.08 -7.47
CA GLN A 460 9.42 2.63 -6.20
C GLN A 460 10.56 3.07 -5.29
N ALA A 461 11.61 2.26 -5.18
CA ALA A 461 12.83 2.63 -4.47
C ALA A 461 13.43 3.91 -5.07
N ARG A 462 13.53 3.98 -6.40
CA ARG A 462 14.09 5.15 -7.07
C ARG A 462 13.22 6.40 -6.91
N LEU A 463 11.90 6.28 -7.06
CA LEU A 463 10.97 7.41 -6.86
C LEU A 463 11.06 7.96 -5.44
N ALA A 464 11.25 7.10 -4.45
CA ALA A 464 11.43 7.53 -3.07
C ALA A 464 12.79 8.20 -2.82
N GLU A 465 13.87 7.74 -3.45
CA GLU A 465 15.18 8.41 -3.41
C GLU A 465 15.14 9.82 -3.99
N LEU A 466 14.25 10.06 -4.94
CA LEU A 466 14.08 11.35 -5.60
C LEU A 466 13.21 12.32 -4.79
N THR A 467 12.59 11.85 -3.72
CA THR A 467 11.85 12.68 -2.79
C THR A 467 12.81 13.46 -1.90
N ALA A 468 12.68 14.79 -1.88
CA ALA A 468 13.64 15.70 -1.25
C ALA A 468 13.70 15.67 0.30
N ASP A 469 12.73 15.05 1.00
CA ASP A 469 12.69 15.01 2.47
C ASP A 469 12.24 13.62 3.01
N PRO A 470 13.15 12.84 3.64
CA PRO A 470 12.85 11.56 4.32
C PRO A 470 11.78 11.66 5.42
N GLY A 471 11.58 12.83 6.02
CA GLY A 471 10.61 13.05 7.11
C GLY A 471 9.15 13.17 6.66
N ARG A 472 8.88 13.26 5.35
CA ARG A 472 7.52 13.40 4.78
C ARG A 472 7.27 12.50 3.57
N VAL A 473 7.92 11.35 3.58
CA VAL A 473 7.84 10.31 2.54
C VAL A 473 6.47 9.63 2.51
N ALA A 474 5.65 9.76 3.56
CA ALA A 474 4.38 9.07 3.73
C ALA A 474 3.45 9.13 2.49
N ALA A 475 3.17 7.96 1.92
CA ALA A 475 2.19 7.72 0.86
C ALA A 475 2.29 8.62 -0.40
N GLN A 476 3.49 8.98 -0.85
CA GLN A 476 3.65 9.74 -2.10
C GLN A 476 3.31 8.93 -3.35
N THR A 477 3.52 7.61 -3.28
CA THR A 477 3.28 6.70 -4.41
C THR A 477 2.13 5.75 -4.09
N LEU A 478 1.16 5.67 -5.00
CA LEU A 478 0.10 4.66 -4.97
C LEU A 478 0.53 3.46 -5.83
N LEU A 479 0.60 2.28 -5.22
CA LEU A 479 0.72 1.00 -5.89
C LEU A 479 -0.65 0.33 -5.99
N THR A 480 -1.07 -0.06 -7.18
CA THR A 480 -2.38 -0.66 -7.39
C THR A 480 -2.39 -1.80 -8.39
N SER A 481 -3.38 -2.66 -8.30
CA SER A 481 -3.67 -3.73 -9.26
C SER A 481 -5.15 -4.11 -9.21
N THR A 482 -5.60 -4.97 -10.13
CA THR A 482 -6.97 -5.50 -10.16
C THR A 482 -7.27 -6.38 -8.94
N GLN A 483 -6.35 -7.28 -8.61
CA GLN A 483 -6.56 -8.34 -7.63
C GLN A 483 -5.80 -8.08 -6.33
N HIS A 484 -6.38 -8.50 -5.21
CA HIS A 484 -5.76 -8.39 -3.89
C HIS A 484 -4.40 -9.10 -3.79
N ILE A 485 -4.27 -10.27 -4.41
CA ILE A 485 -3.03 -11.06 -4.43
C ILE A 485 -1.95 -10.34 -5.25
N ALA A 486 -2.31 -9.76 -6.40
CA ALA A 486 -1.36 -9.00 -7.22
C ALA A 486 -0.82 -7.77 -6.46
N VAL A 487 -1.70 -7.06 -5.75
CA VAL A 487 -1.30 -5.96 -4.86
C VAL A 487 -0.36 -6.44 -3.75
N GLU A 488 -0.64 -7.59 -3.12
CA GLU A 488 0.23 -8.16 -2.08
C GLU A 488 1.60 -8.59 -2.61
N ASN A 489 1.63 -9.24 -3.77
CA ASN A 489 2.88 -9.67 -4.40
C ASN A 489 3.75 -8.47 -4.79
N ALA A 490 3.13 -7.43 -5.35
CA ALA A 490 3.84 -6.20 -5.68
C ALA A 490 4.31 -5.47 -4.41
N ALA A 491 3.43 -5.28 -3.41
CA ALA A 491 3.74 -4.60 -2.17
C ALA A 491 4.80 -5.31 -1.31
N SER A 492 4.82 -6.64 -1.31
CA SER A 492 5.81 -7.42 -0.55
C SER A 492 7.20 -7.40 -1.19
N ALA A 493 7.29 -7.20 -2.51
CA ALA A 493 8.56 -6.96 -3.18
C ALA A 493 9.06 -5.52 -3.00
N THR A 494 8.19 -4.60 -2.59
CA THR A 494 8.51 -3.21 -2.34
C THR A 494 9.14 -3.04 -0.95
N VAL A 495 10.44 -2.77 -0.92
CA VAL A 495 11.13 -2.30 0.28
C VAL A 495 11.74 -0.94 -0.03
N VAL A 496 11.23 0.10 0.62
CA VAL A 496 11.67 1.49 0.42
C VAL A 496 12.20 2.03 1.72
N PHE A 497 13.46 2.50 1.73
CA PHE A 497 14.17 2.91 2.96
C PHE A 497 14.16 1.83 4.05
N GLY A 498 14.12 0.56 3.66
CA GLY A 498 14.04 -0.57 4.59
C GLY A 498 12.64 -0.83 5.16
N LEU A 499 11.60 -0.09 4.74
CA LEU A 499 10.21 -0.24 5.19
C LEU A 499 9.33 -0.94 4.14
N PRO A 500 8.30 -1.70 4.58
CA PRO A 500 7.37 -2.36 3.68
C PRO A 500 6.30 -1.39 3.17
N ALA A 501 5.69 -1.68 2.02
CA ALA A 501 4.52 -0.94 1.56
C ALA A 501 3.30 -1.19 2.47
N VAL A 502 2.48 -0.14 2.69
CA VAL A 502 1.30 -0.20 3.56
C VAL A 502 0.07 -0.53 2.72
N LYS A 503 -0.53 -1.71 2.94
CA LYS A 503 -1.75 -2.14 2.24
C LYS A 503 -3.02 -1.62 2.93
N ILE A 504 -3.92 -0.99 2.16
CA ILE A 504 -5.26 -0.59 2.62
C ILE A 504 -6.33 -1.46 1.96
N GLY A 505 -7.15 -2.14 2.78
CA GLY A 505 -8.17 -3.11 2.37
C GLY A 505 -9.39 -3.19 3.30
N ARG A 506 -10.44 -3.92 2.90
CA ARG A 506 -11.83 -3.86 3.42
C ARG A 506 -11.99 -4.03 4.96
N ASN A 507 -11.85 -2.95 5.74
CA ASN A 507 -12.68 -2.55 6.91
C ASN A 507 -11.94 -1.60 7.86
N ARG A 508 -12.62 -0.66 8.54
CA ARG A 508 -12.00 0.19 9.59
C ARG A 508 -11.31 -0.60 10.72
N ARG A 509 -11.82 -1.80 11.07
CA ARG A 509 -11.16 -2.73 12.02
C ARG A 509 -9.96 -3.47 11.36
N GLN A 510 -10.06 -3.83 10.08
CA GLN A 510 -8.97 -4.49 9.34
C GLN A 510 -7.91 -3.53 8.78
N VAL A 511 -8.13 -2.22 8.74
CA VAL A 511 -7.06 -1.25 8.44
C VAL A 511 -5.99 -1.32 9.52
N ILE A 512 -6.40 -1.52 10.78
CA ILE A 512 -5.46 -1.85 11.85
C ILE A 512 -4.86 -3.23 11.56
N ASP A 513 -5.66 -4.28 11.34
CA ASP A 513 -5.10 -5.65 11.15
C ASP A 513 -4.19 -5.82 9.93
N ALA A 514 -4.42 -5.17 8.79
CA ALA A 514 -3.62 -5.35 7.56
C ALA A 514 -2.29 -4.57 7.60
N VAL A 515 -2.31 -3.36 8.16
CA VAL A 515 -1.08 -2.61 8.46
C VAL A 515 -0.34 -3.31 9.59
N THR A 516 -1.04 -3.82 10.59
CA THR A 516 -0.48 -4.66 11.67
C THR A 516 0.13 -5.94 11.11
N SER A 517 -0.51 -6.64 10.17
CA SER A 517 0.02 -7.91 9.62
C SER A 517 1.30 -7.69 8.80
N GLY A 518 1.33 -6.66 7.95
CA GLY A 518 2.51 -6.33 7.14
C GLY A 518 3.66 -5.78 7.98
N ALA A 519 3.36 -4.84 8.90
CA ALA A 519 4.34 -4.30 9.83
C ALA A 519 4.87 -5.38 10.79
N GLU A 520 4.02 -6.30 11.24
CA GLU A 520 4.38 -7.41 12.12
C GLU A 520 5.28 -8.41 11.40
N ARG A 521 4.96 -8.81 10.17
CA ARG A 521 5.83 -9.67 9.37
C ARG A 521 7.19 -9.01 9.15
N TRP A 522 7.21 -7.73 8.76
CA TRP A 522 8.45 -6.97 8.62
C TRP A 522 9.23 -6.89 9.93
N ARG A 523 8.55 -6.65 11.06
CA ARG A 523 9.17 -6.59 12.39
C ARG A 523 9.81 -7.91 12.74
N GLN A 524 9.13 -9.04 12.51
CA GLN A 524 9.66 -10.38 12.75
C GLN A 524 10.88 -10.67 11.86
N ASP A 525 10.80 -10.36 10.56
CA ASP A 525 11.92 -10.53 9.63
C ASP A 525 13.11 -9.65 10.02
N MET A 526 12.87 -8.40 10.41
CA MET A 526 13.90 -7.47 10.86
C MET A 526 14.54 -7.94 12.17
N VAL A 527 13.75 -8.42 13.13
CA VAL A 527 14.25 -9.05 14.36
C VAL A 527 15.17 -10.23 14.04
N ALA A 528 14.76 -11.11 13.11
CA ALA A 528 15.59 -12.23 12.68
C ALA A 528 16.91 -11.77 12.03
N GLN A 529 16.87 -10.75 11.16
CA GLN A 529 18.04 -10.17 10.52
C GLN A 529 19.00 -9.50 11.52
N VAL A 530 18.45 -8.71 12.45
CA VAL A 530 19.24 -8.05 13.50
C VAL A 530 19.86 -9.07 14.44
N ARG A 531 19.13 -10.13 14.84
CA ARG A 531 19.67 -11.24 15.62
C ARG A 531 20.78 -11.99 14.87
N ALA A 532 20.61 -12.23 13.57
CA ALA A 532 21.65 -12.85 12.74
C ALA A 532 22.92 -11.99 12.68
N ARG A 533 22.78 -10.67 12.48
CA ARG A 533 23.93 -9.73 12.55
C ARG A 533 24.55 -9.67 13.94
N LEU A 534 23.75 -9.73 15.00
CA LEU A 534 24.23 -9.76 16.37
C LEU A 534 24.95 -11.07 16.72
N ALA A 535 24.70 -12.17 16.01
CA ALA A 535 25.44 -13.42 16.20
C ALA A 535 26.93 -13.29 15.83
N ASP A 536 27.29 -12.33 14.96
CA ASP A 536 28.67 -12.01 14.63
C ASP A 536 29.40 -11.25 15.76
N PHE A 537 28.68 -10.87 16.83
CA PHE A 537 29.21 -10.20 18.02
C PHE A 537 29.17 -11.15 19.23
N PRO A 538 30.26 -11.88 19.53
CA PRO A 538 30.26 -12.94 20.54
C PRO A 538 30.03 -12.45 21.98
N GLU A 539 30.31 -11.18 22.27
CA GLU A 539 30.08 -10.57 23.59
C GLU A 539 29.12 -9.40 23.50
N ARG A 540 28.17 -9.35 24.43
CA ARG A 540 27.24 -8.21 24.55
C ARG A 540 28.01 -6.96 25.03
N PRO A 541 27.83 -5.81 24.36
CA PRO A 541 28.42 -4.55 24.83
C PRO A 541 28.06 -4.29 26.29
N LEU A 542 29.02 -3.77 27.05
CA LEU A 542 28.83 -3.48 28.47
C LEU A 542 27.67 -2.49 28.71
N GLU A 543 27.45 -1.57 27.77
CA GLU A 543 26.32 -0.63 27.79
C GLU A 543 24.97 -1.34 27.77
N VAL A 544 24.81 -2.36 26.91
CA VAL A 544 23.59 -3.15 26.79
C VAL A 544 23.37 -4.01 28.04
N ARG A 545 24.45 -4.63 28.55
CA ARG A 545 24.42 -5.38 29.82
C ARG A 545 23.99 -4.49 30.99
N TYR A 546 24.51 -3.27 31.06
CA TYR A 546 24.13 -2.27 32.07
C TYR A 546 22.67 -1.84 31.94
N LYS A 547 22.18 -1.48 30.74
CA LYS A 547 20.77 -1.07 30.55
C LYS A 547 19.82 -2.18 31.01
N ARG A 548 20.08 -3.44 30.60
CA ARG A 548 19.26 -4.59 31.01
C ARG A 548 19.30 -4.84 32.52
N ALA A 549 20.49 -4.80 33.12
CA ALA A 549 20.63 -4.95 34.57
C ALA A 549 19.88 -3.83 35.31
N ARG A 550 19.99 -2.58 34.83
CA ARG A 550 19.28 -1.43 35.39
C ARG A 550 17.77 -1.60 35.31
N ASP A 551 17.24 -1.97 34.15
CA ASP A 551 15.79 -2.09 33.95
C ASP A 551 15.22 -3.29 34.71
N LEU A 552 15.97 -4.38 34.85
CA LEU A 552 15.64 -5.50 35.73
C LEU A 552 15.57 -5.05 37.20
N VAL A 553 16.61 -4.37 37.69
CA VAL A 553 16.67 -3.89 39.08
C VAL A 553 15.57 -2.85 39.35
N LEU A 554 15.31 -1.91 38.44
CA LEU A 554 14.26 -0.89 38.59
C LEU A 554 12.86 -1.51 38.59
N ARG A 555 12.59 -2.48 37.71
CA ARG A 555 11.31 -3.22 37.72
C ARG A 555 11.13 -3.99 39.01
N PHE A 556 12.16 -4.73 39.43
CA PHE A 556 12.12 -5.54 40.65
C PHE A 556 11.95 -4.70 41.92
N THR A 557 12.65 -3.57 42.01
CA THR A 557 12.59 -2.68 43.20
C THR A 557 11.34 -1.79 43.20
N GLY A 558 10.82 -1.42 42.02
CA GLY A 558 9.66 -0.54 41.89
C GLY A 558 8.29 -1.23 41.95
N ALA A 559 8.17 -2.46 41.43
CA ALA A 559 6.93 -3.24 41.45
C ALA A 559 7.25 -4.75 41.46
N PRO A 560 7.73 -5.31 42.59
CA PRO A 560 8.14 -6.72 42.69
C PRO A 560 6.97 -7.65 42.39
N ASN A 561 7.16 -8.52 41.41
CA ASN A 561 6.15 -9.48 40.95
C ASN A 561 6.32 -10.80 41.71
N ALA A 562 5.23 -11.47 42.10
CA ALA A 562 5.29 -12.70 42.91
C ALA A 562 5.94 -13.92 42.20
N ARG A 563 6.32 -13.77 40.93
CA ARG A 563 6.99 -14.79 40.10
C ARG A 563 8.50 -14.63 40.03
N ASP A 564 9.04 -13.45 40.29
CA ASP A 564 10.48 -13.18 40.18
C ASP A 564 11.10 -13.37 41.57
N SER A 565 11.75 -14.51 41.81
CA SER A 565 12.42 -14.72 43.10
C SER A 565 13.62 -13.79 43.20
N VAL A 566 13.97 -13.38 44.43
CA VAL A 566 15.18 -12.60 44.72
C VAL A 566 16.42 -13.31 44.13
N ALA A 567 16.44 -14.63 44.18
CA ALA A 567 17.53 -15.45 43.67
C ALA A 567 17.67 -15.36 42.14
N ASP A 568 16.56 -15.37 41.40
CA ASP A 568 16.57 -15.29 39.93
C ASP A 568 17.09 -13.93 39.45
N VAL A 569 16.64 -12.85 40.09
CA VAL A 569 17.09 -11.49 39.76
C VAL A 569 18.58 -11.31 40.09
N ILE A 570 19.03 -11.86 41.22
CA ILE A 570 20.45 -11.85 41.59
C ILE A 570 21.28 -12.64 40.58
N ASP A 571 20.84 -13.82 40.15
CA ASP A 571 21.55 -14.64 39.16
C ASP A 571 21.66 -13.94 37.80
N GLU A 572 20.58 -13.29 37.36
CA GLU A 572 20.61 -12.53 36.11
C GLU A 572 21.54 -11.31 36.22
N VAL A 573 21.54 -10.58 37.35
CA VAL A 573 22.46 -9.45 37.58
C VAL A 573 23.92 -9.91 37.68
N LEU A 574 24.20 -11.04 38.32
CA LEU A 574 25.54 -11.62 38.37
C LEU A 574 26.02 -12.04 36.98
N THR A 575 25.13 -12.60 36.16
CA THR A 575 25.40 -13.00 34.77
C THR A 575 25.65 -11.80 33.87
N LEU A 576 24.82 -10.75 33.96
CA LEU A 576 25.01 -9.51 33.20
C LEU A 576 26.23 -8.72 33.66
N GLY A 577 26.54 -8.81 34.96
CA GLY A 577 27.62 -8.12 35.62
C GLY A 577 29.00 -8.73 35.43
N GLU A 578 29.07 -10.06 35.27
CA GLU A 578 30.24 -10.87 34.93
C GLU A 578 31.58 -10.28 35.41
N HIS A 579 32.55 -9.96 34.55
CA HIS A 579 33.83 -9.37 34.97
C HIS A 579 33.77 -7.90 35.42
N ALA A 580 32.67 -7.19 35.15
CA ALA A 580 32.50 -5.77 35.46
C ALA A 580 32.09 -5.51 36.93
N LEU A 581 31.57 -6.51 37.64
CA LEU A 581 31.27 -6.40 39.08
C LEU A 581 32.53 -6.63 39.93
N ARG A 582 32.70 -5.83 40.99
CA ARG A 582 33.77 -6.05 41.97
C ARG A 582 33.52 -7.33 42.75
N ALA A 583 34.60 -7.93 43.27
CA ALA A 583 34.53 -9.14 44.10
C ALA A 583 33.58 -8.97 45.29
N GLU A 584 33.70 -7.85 46.03
CA GLU A 584 32.85 -7.52 47.17
C GLU A 584 31.35 -7.50 46.83
N THR A 585 30.99 -6.91 45.69
CA THR A 585 29.60 -6.84 45.22
C THR A 585 29.07 -8.21 44.81
N LYS A 586 29.90 -9.03 44.15
CA LYS A 586 29.52 -10.41 43.77
C LYS A 586 29.30 -11.30 44.98
N ASP A 587 30.19 -11.22 45.95
CA ASP A 587 30.13 -12.03 47.16
C ASP A 587 28.87 -11.67 47.96
N ARG A 588 28.61 -10.37 48.12
CA ARG A 588 27.39 -9.89 48.80
C ARG A 588 26.09 -10.31 48.10
N LEU A 589 26.05 -10.28 46.77
CA LEU A 589 24.90 -10.78 46.01
C LEU A 589 24.72 -12.30 46.19
N ARG A 590 25.80 -13.08 46.21
CA ARG A 590 25.77 -14.53 46.45
C ARG A 590 25.34 -14.87 47.88
N ASP A 591 25.77 -14.09 48.87
CA ASP A 591 25.36 -14.26 50.26
C ASP A 591 23.86 -14.00 50.44
N LEU A 592 23.35 -12.93 49.81
CA LEU A 592 21.93 -12.59 49.82
C LEU A 592 21.06 -13.59 49.05
N LYS A 593 21.63 -14.31 48.08
CA LYS A 593 20.97 -15.45 47.41
C LYS A 593 20.76 -16.63 48.38
N ALA A 594 21.62 -16.81 49.38
CA ALA A 594 21.52 -17.92 50.34
C ALA A 594 20.47 -17.72 51.44
N VAL A 595 19.98 -16.48 51.63
CA VAL A 595 18.96 -16.14 52.64
C VAL A 595 17.57 -16.29 52.02
N ARG A 596 16.92 -17.44 52.23
CA ARG A 596 15.51 -17.64 51.83
C ARG A 596 14.57 -16.84 52.73
N PRO A 597 13.63 -16.03 52.21
CA PRO A 597 12.58 -15.44 53.03
C PRO A 597 11.65 -16.55 53.57
N SER A 598 11.33 -16.48 54.86
CA SER A 598 10.40 -17.40 55.52
C SER A 598 9.00 -17.24 54.92
N GLY A 599 8.57 -18.20 54.09
CA GLY A 599 7.23 -18.20 53.49
C GLY A 599 7.11 -18.80 52.09
N GLU A 600 8.21 -19.22 51.44
CA GLU A 600 8.09 -19.97 50.18
C GLU A 600 7.57 -21.39 50.44
N PRO A 601 6.49 -21.84 49.77
CA PRO A 601 6.01 -23.21 49.91
C PRO A 601 7.11 -24.17 49.43
N HIS A 602 7.41 -25.19 50.25
CA HIS A 602 8.34 -26.26 49.91
C HIS A 602 8.07 -26.73 48.47
N GLU A 603 9.11 -26.98 47.67
CA GLU A 603 8.95 -27.40 46.27
C GLU A 603 7.99 -28.60 46.17
N ASP A 604 8.00 -29.47 47.18
CA ASP A 604 7.09 -30.60 47.34
C ASP A 604 5.61 -30.20 47.51
N VAL A 605 5.29 -29.13 48.26
CA VAL A 605 3.91 -28.63 48.41
C VAL A 605 3.41 -28.01 47.11
N THR A 606 4.27 -27.28 46.38
CA THR A 606 3.93 -26.71 45.08
C THR A 606 3.70 -27.80 44.04
N LEU A 607 4.54 -28.83 44.03
CA LEU A 607 4.39 -30.00 43.15
C LEU A 607 3.17 -30.84 43.54
N ALA A 608 2.86 -30.98 44.83
CA ALA A 608 1.66 -31.62 45.33
C ALA A 608 0.39 -30.85 44.91
N LEU A 609 0.37 -29.52 45.08
CA LEU A 609 -0.73 -28.67 44.60
C LEU A 609 -0.95 -28.78 43.10
N ARG A 610 0.12 -28.82 42.29
CA ARG A 610 0.02 -29.05 40.84
C ARG A 610 -0.56 -30.43 40.53
N ALA A 611 -0.13 -31.45 41.26
CA ALA A 611 -0.63 -32.82 41.07
C ALA A 611 -2.12 -32.93 41.48
N VAL A 612 -2.54 -32.32 42.59
CA VAL A 612 -3.94 -32.26 43.02
C VAL A 612 -4.80 -31.49 42.02
N ARG A 613 -4.34 -30.34 41.52
CA ARG A 613 -5.06 -29.57 40.47
C ARG A 613 -5.24 -30.37 39.18
N ALA A 614 -4.28 -31.23 38.87
CA ALA A 614 -4.30 -32.08 37.69
C ALA A 614 -5.22 -33.30 37.80
N LEU A 615 -5.76 -33.62 38.98
CA LEU A 615 -6.75 -34.69 39.14
C LEU A 615 -7.95 -34.42 38.23
N ARG A 616 -8.27 -35.39 37.38
CA ARG A 616 -9.44 -35.33 36.51
C ARG A 616 -10.67 -35.74 37.30
N THR A 617 -11.76 -35.02 37.11
CA THR A 617 -13.01 -35.21 37.87
C THR A 617 -14.23 -35.25 36.94
N GLU A 618 -14.03 -35.00 35.65
CA GLU A 618 -15.04 -35.07 34.61
C GLU A 618 -14.78 -36.30 33.73
N ARG A 619 -15.85 -36.92 33.23
CA ARG A 619 -15.80 -38.20 32.52
C ARG A 619 -14.79 -38.22 31.36
N GLU A 620 -14.91 -37.28 30.42
CA GLU A 620 -14.10 -37.28 29.19
C GLU A 620 -12.62 -37.06 29.50
N ALA A 621 -12.31 -36.14 30.42
CA ALA A 621 -10.94 -35.87 30.82
C ALA A 621 -10.34 -37.01 31.66
N PHE A 622 -11.14 -37.71 32.47
CA PHE A 622 -10.65 -38.83 33.28
C PHE A 622 -10.32 -40.06 32.43
N LEU A 623 -11.10 -40.34 31.38
CA LEU A 623 -10.83 -41.46 30.47
C LEU A 623 -9.54 -41.25 29.65
N ASP A 624 -9.11 -40.00 29.44
CA ASP A 624 -7.89 -39.66 28.72
C ASP A 624 -6.61 -39.90 29.56
N ASP A 625 -6.46 -39.21 30.70
CA ASP A 625 -5.25 -39.31 31.55
C ASP A 625 -5.54 -39.46 33.05
N GLY A 626 -6.79 -39.75 33.44
CA GLY A 626 -7.26 -39.81 34.82
C GLY A 626 -6.45 -40.73 35.74
N PRO A 627 -6.27 -42.02 35.42
CA PRO A 627 -5.51 -42.96 36.25
C PRO A 627 -4.04 -42.55 36.43
N ALA A 628 -3.43 -41.95 35.40
CA ALA A 628 -2.06 -41.45 35.47
C ALA A 628 -1.97 -40.20 36.37
N SER A 629 -2.95 -39.29 36.28
CA SER A 629 -3.06 -38.11 37.14
C SER A 629 -3.24 -38.49 38.62
N ALA A 630 -4.07 -39.50 38.91
CA ALA A 630 -4.33 -40.00 40.26
C ALA A 630 -3.09 -40.64 40.89
N ARG A 631 -2.36 -41.50 40.16
CA ARG A 631 -1.07 -42.05 40.60
C ARG A 631 0.01 -40.99 40.83
N LYS A 632 -0.03 -39.90 40.05
CA LYS A 632 0.89 -38.77 40.23
C LYS A 632 0.54 -37.98 41.50
N ALA A 633 -0.73 -37.72 41.76
CA ALA A 633 -1.20 -37.10 43.00
C ALA A 633 -0.85 -37.95 44.23
N LEU A 634 -1.16 -39.25 44.20
CA LEU A 634 -0.87 -40.18 45.30
C LEU A 634 0.62 -40.22 45.67
N ARG A 635 1.52 -40.30 44.67
CA ARG A 635 2.97 -40.27 44.90
C ARG A 635 3.46 -38.96 45.51
N ARG A 636 2.87 -37.82 45.12
CA ARG A 636 3.27 -36.50 45.60
C ARG A 636 2.66 -36.15 46.97
N LEU A 637 1.61 -36.86 47.36
CA LEU A 637 0.93 -36.72 48.65
C LEU A 637 1.35 -37.80 49.65
N ASN A 638 2.41 -38.56 49.37
CA ASN A 638 2.77 -39.73 50.17
C ASN A 638 3.08 -39.39 51.64
N ASP A 639 3.64 -38.21 51.88
CA ASP A 639 3.97 -37.67 53.21
C ASP A 639 2.89 -36.71 53.76
N ALA A 640 1.78 -36.50 53.02
CA ALA A 640 0.66 -35.68 53.47
C ALA A 640 -0.33 -36.52 54.31
N PRO A 641 -1.00 -35.92 55.32
CA PRO A 641 -1.97 -36.62 56.15
C PRO A 641 -3.28 -36.85 55.38
N LEU A 642 -3.32 -37.90 54.55
CA LEU A 642 -4.53 -38.42 53.93
C LEU A 642 -5.25 -39.38 54.91
N THR A 643 -6.58 -39.34 54.96
CA THR A 643 -7.33 -40.39 55.67
C THR A 643 -7.26 -41.71 54.89
N ALA A 644 -7.59 -42.83 55.54
CA ALA A 644 -7.58 -44.15 54.90
C ALA A 644 -8.51 -44.21 53.67
N ASP A 645 -9.69 -43.59 53.76
CA ASP A 645 -10.68 -43.54 52.68
C ASP A 645 -10.20 -42.68 51.51
N GLU A 646 -9.53 -41.55 51.78
CA GLU A 646 -8.98 -40.66 50.76
C GLU A 646 -7.82 -41.29 49.99
N ARG A 647 -6.97 -42.06 50.69
CA ARG A 647 -5.90 -42.83 50.07
C ARG A 647 -6.45 -43.93 49.18
N THR A 648 -7.43 -44.70 49.68
CA THR A 648 -8.08 -45.78 48.93
C THR A 648 -8.74 -45.24 47.66
N LEU A 649 -9.42 -44.09 47.75
CA LEU A 649 -10.06 -43.44 46.60
C LEU A 649 -9.05 -43.04 45.50
N LEU A 650 -7.86 -42.53 45.87
CA LEU A 650 -6.81 -42.20 44.92
C LEU A 650 -6.11 -43.43 44.33
N GLU A 651 -6.02 -44.52 45.10
CA GLU A 651 -5.51 -45.81 44.64
C GLU A 651 -6.45 -46.45 43.62
N ASP A 652 -7.76 -46.52 43.93
CA ASP A 652 -8.80 -47.02 43.04
C ASP A 652 -8.86 -46.22 41.74
N ALA A 653 -8.79 -44.89 41.84
CA ALA A 653 -8.70 -44.01 40.67
C ALA A 653 -7.42 -44.26 39.86
N GLY A 654 -6.31 -44.61 40.53
CA GLY A 654 -5.02 -44.85 39.89
C GLY A 654 -4.91 -46.16 39.10
N VAL A 655 -5.67 -47.18 39.47
CA VAL A 655 -5.68 -48.51 38.83
C VAL A 655 -6.89 -48.72 37.90
N TRP A 656 -7.78 -47.74 37.78
CA TRP A 656 -8.94 -47.82 36.90
C TRP A 656 -8.56 -48.04 35.44
N SER A 657 -9.14 -49.06 34.81
CA SER A 657 -8.83 -49.46 33.43
C SER A 657 -10.07 -49.75 32.56
N SER A 658 -11.27 -49.41 33.03
CA SER A 658 -12.51 -49.59 32.28
C SER A 658 -12.83 -48.36 31.42
N GLU A 659 -13.42 -48.56 30.24
CA GLU A 659 -13.94 -47.49 29.37
C GLU A 659 -15.26 -46.88 29.88
N GLU A 660 -15.88 -47.49 30.89
CA GLU A 660 -17.08 -46.96 31.55
C GLU A 660 -16.75 -45.83 32.54
N ALA A 661 -17.73 -44.95 32.78
CA ALA A 661 -17.57 -43.82 33.68
C ALA A 661 -17.30 -44.30 35.12
N PRO A 662 -16.17 -43.92 35.74
CA PRO A 662 -15.86 -44.36 37.09
C PRO A 662 -16.92 -43.87 38.09
N PRO A 663 -17.47 -44.75 38.95
CA PRO A 663 -18.55 -44.39 39.88
C PRO A 663 -18.09 -43.42 40.98
N PHE A 664 -16.79 -43.24 41.15
CA PHE A 664 -16.17 -42.44 42.20
C PHE A 664 -15.76 -41.02 41.78
N LEU A 665 -16.10 -40.57 40.56
CA LEU A 665 -15.68 -39.25 40.04
C LEU A 665 -16.15 -38.07 40.90
N GLU A 666 -17.38 -38.13 41.42
CA GLU A 666 -17.92 -37.10 42.31
C GLU A 666 -17.17 -37.05 43.64
N ALA A 667 -16.90 -38.22 44.23
CA ALA A 667 -16.06 -38.33 45.44
C ALA A 667 -14.64 -37.81 45.20
N LEU A 668 -14.06 -38.09 44.03
CA LEU A 668 -12.74 -37.59 43.64
C LEU A 668 -12.73 -36.07 43.46
N ALA A 669 -13.83 -35.49 42.97
CA ALA A 669 -14.01 -34.03 42.88
C ALA A 669 -14.03 -33.36 44.26
N HIS A 670 -14.76 -33.96 45.21
CA HIS A 670 -14.79 -33.50 46.58
C HIS A 670 -13.41 -33.60 47.25
N LEU A 671 -12.71 -34.73 47.06
CA LEU A 671 -11.37 -34.92 47.59
C LEU A 671 -10.38 -33.89 47.01
N LYS A 672 -10.44 -33.66 45.69
CA LYS A 672 -9.61 -32.65 45.03
C LYS A 672 -9.79 -31.28 45.68
N GLN A 673 -11.03 -30.84 45.91
CA GLN A 673 -11.27 -29.54 46.55
C GLN A 673 -10.79 -29.50 48.00
N ALA A 674 -11.04 -30.56 48.78
CA ALA A 674 -10.57 -30.65 50.15
C ALA A 674 -9.03 -30.56 50.26
N LEU A 675 -8.31 -31.25 49.37
CA LEU A 675 -6.85 -31.21 49.32
C LEU A 675 -6.32 -29.85 48.85
N LEU A 676 -6.98 -29.18 47.90
CA LEU A 676 -6.58 -27.83 47.50
C LEU A 676 -6.70 -26.83 48.65
N THR A 677 -7.76 -26.94 49.45
CA THR A 677 -7.93 -26.10 50.64
C THR A 677 -6.90 -26.43 51.72
N ARG A 678 -6.61 -27.72 51.98
CA ARG A 678 -5.61 -28.14 52.99
C ARG A 678 -4.18 -27.78 52.62
N LEU A 679 -3.85 -27.79 51.32
CA LEU A 679 -2.48 -27.57 50.82
C LEU A 679 -2.21 -26.10 50.44
N GLN A 680 -3.22 -25.22 50.52
CA GLN A 680 -3.02 -23.78 50.35
C GLN A 680 -2.29 -23.21 51.58
N PRO A 681 -1.15 -22.50 51.43
CA PRO A 681 -0.51 -21.83 52.55
C PRO A 681 -1.38 -20.68 53.09
N ASP A 682 -1.35 -20.46 54.41
CA ASP A 682 -2.09 -19.45 55.20
C ASP A 682 -1.61 -18.00 54.94
N THR A 683 -1.37 -17.63 53.69
CA THR A 683 -1.01 -16.27 53.29
C THR A 683 -2.18 -15.59 52.58
N LEU A 684 -2.80 -14.63 53.28
CA LEU A 684 -3.79 -13.70 52.73
C LEU A 684 -3.23 -12.99 51.47
N PRO A 685 -3.97 -12.91 50.35
CA PRO A 685 -3.55 -12.18 49.18
C PRO A 685 -3.69 -10.67 49.41
N GLY A 686 -2.57 -9.93 49.49
CA GLY A 686 -2.63 -8.46 49.52
C GLY A 686 -1.47 -7.68 50.12
N ALA A 687 -0.41 -8.31 50.66
CA ALA A 687 0.78 -7.55 51.05
C ALA A 687 1.74 -7.43 49.84
N PRO A 688 2.19 -6.22 49.45
CA PRO A 688 3.25 -6.08 48.45
C PRO A 688 4.50 -6.81 48.95
N VAL A 689 5.12 -7.64 48.10
CA VAL A 689 6.40 -8.27 48.41
C VAL A 689 7.41 -7.16 48.69
N GLN A 690 7.81 -6.96 49.94
CA GLN A 690 8.81 -5.96 50.26
C GLN A 690 10.19 -6.54 49.96
N VAL A 691 10.88 -5.97 48.98
CA VAL A 691 12.28 -6.31 48.70
C VAL A 691 13.12 -5.83 49.89
N PRO A 692 13.89 -6.71 50.57
CA PRO A 692 14.72 -6.30 51.70
C PRO A 692 15.66 -5.16 51.32
N PRO A 693 15.83 -4.12 52.16
CA PRO A 693 16.70 -2.98 51.87
C PRO A 693 18.15 -3.38 51.51
N GLU A 694 18.62 -4.49 52.08
CA GLU A 694 19.94 -5.06 51.83
C GLU A 694 20.09 -5.59 50.40
N VAL A 695 19.05 -6.23 49.86
CA VAL A 695 18.97 -6.70 48.47
C VAL A 695 18.96 -5.51 47.52
N THR A 696 18.11 -4.51 47.80
CA THR A 696 18.06 -3.26 47.02
C THR A 696 19.42 -2.56 47.00
N HIS A 697 20.12 -2.51 48.15
CA HIS A 697 21.44 -1.89 48.25
C HIS A 697 22.51 -2.66 47.47
N ALA A 698 22.52 -3.99 47.53
CA ALA A 698 23.45 -4.83 46.79
C ALA A 698 23.22 -4.72 45.28
N LEU A 699 21.98 -4.80 44.81
CA LEU A 699 21.62 -4.59 43.40
C LEU A 699 21.99 -3.18 42.91
N THR A 700 21.77 -2.15 43.73
CA THR A 700 22.17 -0.76 43.41
C THR A 700 23.69 -0.60 43.36
N SER A 701 24.44 -1.35 44.17
CA SER A 701 25.90 -1.36 44.14
C SER A 701 26.42 -2.06 42.89
N ALA A 702 25.75 -3.13 42.44
CA ALA A 702 26.04 -3.79 41.17
C ALA A 702 25.84 -2.87 39.96
N LEU A 703 24.77 -2.06 39.95
CA LEU A 703 24.57 -1.04 38.90
C LEU A 703 25.67 0.02 38.91
N ARG A 704 26.14 0.44 40.10
CA ARG A 704 27.25 1.41 40.22
C ARG A 704 28.57 0.84 39.71
N ASP A 705 28.85 -0.43 39.97
CA ASP A 705 30.05 -1.10 39.45
C ASP A 705 30.00 -1.22 37.92
N LEU A 706 28.86 -1.64 37.36
CA LEU A 706 28.64 -1.68 35.91
C LEU A 706 28.77 -0.28 35.26
N GLN A 707 28.22 0.75 35.89
CA GLN A 707 28.31 2.13 35.40
C GLN A 707 29.74 2.68 35.43
N ARG A 708 30.54 2.28 36.44
CA ARG A 708 31.97 2.60 36.50
C ARG A 708 32.73 1.90 35.37
N ALA A 709 32.55 0.59 35.22
CA ALA A 709 33.19 -0.18 34.16
C ALA A 709 32.85 0.39 32.77
N LEU A 710 31.62 0.87 32.55
CA LEU A 710 31.22 1.54 31.31
C LEU A 710 31.95 2.88 31.07
N ARG A 711 32.23 3.65 32.13
CA ARG A 711 33.01 4.89 32.01
C ARG A 711 34.46 4.60 31.68
N ASP A 712 35.03 3.56 32.30
CA ASP A 712 36.41 3.14 32.08
C ASP A 712 36.59 2.56 30.65
N ASP A 713 35.60 1.82 30.13
CA ASP A 713 35.56 1.28 28.76
C ASP A 713 35.50 2.38 27.68
N ARG A 714 34.72 3.44 27.92
CA ARG A 714 34.61 4.62 27.03
C ARG A 714 35.87 5.48 27.02
N ALA A 715 36.72 5.40 28.04
CA ALA A 715 37.97 6.15 28.12
C ALA A 715 39.14 5.45 27.40
N GLY A 716 39.04 4.14 27.12
CA GLY A 716 40.15 3.31 26.65
C GLY A 716 40.06 2.76 25.21
N SER A 717 38.91 2.81 24.54
CA SER A 717 38.71 2.15 23.23
C SER A 717 38.26 3.11 22.11
N GLY A 718 38.86 2.95 20.92
CA GLY A 718 38.48 3.69 19.71
C GLY A 718 37.09 3.31 19.18
N GLN A 719 36.05 3.97 19.69
CA GLN A 719 34.86 4.57 19.03
C GLN A 719 34.14 3.94 17.81
N THR A 720 34.35 2.70 17.36
CA THR A 720 33.64 2.24 16.12
C THR A 720 32.95 0.88 16.16
N ARG A 721 33.44 -0.13 16.89
CA ARG A 721 32.83 -1.49 16.85
C ARG A 721 31.81 -1.77 17.95
N SER A 722 32.02 -1.27 19.16
CA SER A 722 31.09 -1.42 20.30
C SER A 722 29.79 -0.65 20.09
N ASP A 723 29.89 0.53 19.46
CA ASP A 723 28.75 1.43 19.21
C ASP A 723 27.74 0.83 18.22
N VAL A 724 28.20 0.14 17.17
CA VAL A 724 27.30 -0.52 16.20
C VAL A 724 26.50 -1.64 16.86
N ALA A 725 27.13 -2.47 17.68
CA ALA A 725 26.45 -3.52 18.43
C ALA A 725 25.44 -2.94 19.43
N GLY A 726 25.81 -1.86 20.13
CA GLY A 726 24.91 -1.13 21.02
C GLY A 726 23.66 -0.61 20.31
N VAL A 727 23.82 0.05 19.14
CA VAL A 727 22.71 0.54 18.31
C VAL A 727 21.83 -0.62 17.82
N LEU A 728 22.43 -1.74 17.40
CA LEU A 728 21.66 -2.92 16.97
C LEU A 728 20.86 -3.54 18.12
N TYR A 729 21.38 -3.56 19.34
CA TYR A 729 20.65 -4.03 20.51
C TYR A 729 19.52 -3.08 20.91
N ASP A 730 19.75 -1.76 20.90
CA ASP A 730 18.71 -0.76 21.16
C ASP A 730 17.60 -0.84 20.10
N PHE A 731 17.97 -1.05 18.84
CA PHE A 731 17.01 -1.26 17.75
C PHE A 731 16.23 -2.58 17.92
N LEU A 732 16.90 -3.66 18.30
CA LEU A 732 16.25 -4.94 18.59
C LEU A 732 15.26 -4.82 19.75
N ASP A 733 15.64 -4.11 20.83
CA ASP A 733 14.79 -3.86 21.98
C ASP A 733 13.51 -3.10 21.59
N ALA A 734 13.65 -2.03 20.80
CA ALA A 734 12.51 -1.30 20.26
C ALA A 734 11.60 -2.19 19.40
N LEU A 735 12.18 -3.06 18.55
CA LEU A 735 11.42 -3.99 17.71
C LEU A 735 10.69 -5.07 18.53
N GLU A 736 11.25 -5.53 19.65
CA GLU A 736 10.68 -6.60 20.47
C GLU A 736 9.68 -6.10 21.51
N ASN A 737 9.93 -4.91 22.08
CA ASN A 737 9.22 -4.40 23.26
C ASN A 737 8.27 -3.23 22.96
N ASP A 738 8.33 -2.61 21.78
CA ASP A 738 7.36 -1.60 21.34
C ASP A 738 6.69 -1.91 19.97
N PRO A 739 5.88 -2.98 19.87
CA PRO A 739 5.18 -3.30 18.62
C PRO A 739 4.26 -2.18 18.10
N ARG A 740 3.72 -1.35 19.02
CA ARG A 740 2.84 -0.23 18.64
C ARG A 740 3.63 0.91 18.01
N GLY A 741 4.76 1.29 18.61
CA GLY A 741 5.68 2.29 18.04
C GLY A 741 6.21 1.86 16.68
N VAL A 742 6.54 0.57 16.50
CA VAL A 742 6.94 0.03 15.19
C VAL A 742 5.81 0.16 14.16
N HIS A 743 4.59 -0.21 14.53
CA HIS A 743 3.44 -0.08 13.64
C HIS A 743 3.20 1.39 13.23
N ASP A 744 3.23 2.31 14.18
CA ASP A 744 3.04 3.73 13.91
C ASP A 744 4.18 4.30 13.05
N ALA A 745 5.43 3.89 13.29
CA ALA A 745 6.57 4.26 12.46
C ALA A 745 6.44 3.74 11.03
N VAL A 746 6.09 2.46 10.82
CA VAL A 746 5.88 1.90 9.47
C VAL A 746 4.75 2.66 8.75
N ARG A 747 3.67 2.99 9.46
CA ARG A 747 2.55 3.77 8.91
C ARG A 747 2.99 5.17 8.49
N ASP A 748 3.71 5.88 9.36
CA ASP A 748 3.99 7.30 9.19
C ASP A 748 5.18 7.55 8.25
N TYR A 749 6.07 6.56 8.03
CA TYR A 749 7.24 6.68 7.15
C TYR A 749 7.15 5.86 5.85
N SER A 750 6.13 5.02 5.65
CA SER A 750 5.99 4.25 4.40
C SER A 750 5.72 5.14 3.19
N ALA A 751 6.62 5.07 2.20
CA ALA A 751 6.53 5.80 0.93
C ALA A 751 5.36 5.36 0.04
N VAL A 752 5.03 4.07 0.15
CA VAL A 752 4.16 3.39 -0.80
C VAL A 752 2.89 2.96 -0.09
N LEU A 753 1.77 3.39 -0.68
CA LEU A 753 0.45 2.96 -0.29
C LEU A 753 -0.05 1.95 -1.32
N ALA A 754 -0.46 0.76 -0.88
CA ALA A 754 -0.92 -0.31 -1.75
C ALA A 754 -2.44 -0.53 -1.60
N ALA A 755 -3.19 -0.51 -2.70
CA ALA A 755 -4.63 -0.78 -2.69
C ALA A 755 -5.07 -1.37 -4.04
N THR A 756 -6.22 -2.04 -4.11
CA THR A 756 -6.78 -2.41 -5.43
C THR A 756 -7.29 -1.16 -6.16
N CYS A 757 -7.44 -1.22 -7.49
CA CYS A 757 -7.89 -0.05 -8.27
C CYS A 757 -9.19 0.55 -7.71
N GLN A 758 -10.14 -0.31 -7.35
CA GLN A 758 -11.40 0.06 -6.71
C GLN A 758 -11.25 0.65 -5.31
N GLN A 759 -10.24 0.23 -4.53
CA GLN A 759 -10.04 0.68 -3.14
C GLN A 759 -9.11 1.89 -3.03
N SER A 760 -8.43 2.26 -4.11
CA SER A 760 -7.55 3.43 -4.17
C SER A 760 -8.27 4.73 -3.79
N ASP A 761 -9.58 4.85 -4.07
CA ASP A 761 -10.41 6.00 -3.67
C ASP A 761 -11.35 5.66 -2.48
N SER A 762 -10.92 4.76 -1.60
CA SER A 762 -11.67 4.41 -0.38
C SER A 762 -11.55 5.47 0.71
N PHE A 763 -12.51 5.49 1.63
CA PHE A 763 -12.45 6.39 2.79
C PHE A 763 -11.15 6.21 3.59
N ALA A 764 -10.66 4.99 3.74
CA ALA A 764 -9.42 4.71 4.47
C ALA A 764 -8.18 5.32 3.80
N VAL A 765 -8.09 5.26 2.47
CA VAL A 765 -7.01 5.93 1.72
C VAL A 765 -7.08 7.44 1.91
N ARG A 766 -8.29 8.02 1.84
CA ARG A 766 -8.49 9.46 2.07
C ARG A 766 -8.16 9.87 3.49
N GLU A 767 -8.59 9.10 4.49
CA GLU A 767 -8.31 9.33 5.90
C GLU A 767 -6.80 9.29 6.18
N PHE A 768 -6.11 8.27 5.65
CA PHE A 768 -4.66 8.12 5.75
C PHE A 768 -3.93 9.37 5.21
N LYS A 769 -4.35 9.88 4.05
CA LYS A 769 -3.81 11.11 3.45
C LYS A 769 -4.08 12.35 4.29
N THR A 770 -5.32 12.53 4.76
CA THR A 770 -5.66 13.69 5.59
C THR A 770 -4.91 13.72 6.92
N LYS A 771 -4.68 12.55 7.55
CA LYS A 771 -3.92 12.45 8.81
C LYS A 771 -2.42 12.69 8.63
N THR A 772 -1.88 12.39 7.45
CA THR A 772 -0.47 12.64 7.09
C THR A 772 -0.25 14.04 6.48
N GLY A 773 -1.15 15.00 6.75
CA GLY A 773 -0.99 16.40 6.36
C GLY A 773 -1.21 16.71 4.88
N HIS A 774 -1.78 15.79 4.09
CA HIS A 774 -2.09 16.05 2.68
C HIS A 774 -3.47 16.71 2.54
N ALA A 775 -3.49 17.97 2.08
CA ALA A 775 -4.73 18.69 1.75
C ALA A 775 -5.41 18.18 0.46
N VAL A 776 -4.66 17.50 -0.43
CA VAL A 776 -5.09 17.09 -1.76
C VAL A 776 -5.20 15.57 -1.87
N ARG A 777 -6.25 15.09 -2.55
CA ARG A 777 -6.53 13.65 -2.83
C ARG A 777 -5.58 13.03 -3.87
N ALA A 778 -4.36 13.53 -4.01
CA ALA A 778 -3.44 13.18 -5.08
C ALA A 778 -2.22 12.38 -4.59
N PHE A 779 -1.63 11.64 -5.52
CA PHE A 779 -0.35 10.94 -5.41
C PHE A 779 0.58 11.51 -6.46
N ASP A 780 1.87 11.68 -6.14
CA ASP A 780 2.83 12.13 -7.14
C ASP A 780 2.93 11.09 -8.25
N ASN A 781 3.00 9.83 -7.84
CA ASN A 781 3.19 8.71 -8.72
C ASN A 781 2.09 7.67 -8.49
N VAL A 782 1.52 7.19 -9.58
CA VAL A 782 0.60 6.05 -9.56
C VAL A 782 1.22 4.92 -10.37
N VAL A 783 1.48 3.79 -9.72
CA VAL A 783 2.03 2.59 -10.34
C VAL A 783 0.95 1.52 -10.36
N VAL A 784 0.61 1.01 -11.54
CA VAL A 784 -0.41 -0.03 -11.73
C VAL A 784 0.24 -1.31 -12.24
N ASP A 785 0.18 -2.38 -11.46
CA ASP A 785 0.61 -3.73 -11.89
C ASP A 785 -0.56 -4.50 -12.52
N GLU A 786 -0.23 -5.39 -13.45
CA GLU A 786 -1.19 -6.13 -14.30
C GLU A 786 -2.22 -5.21 -14.99
N ALA A 787 -1.77 -4.01 -15.38
CA ALA A 787 -2.62 -2.96 -15.94
C ALA A 787 -3.38 -3.39 -17.20
N ALA A 788 -2.82 -4.30 -18.00
CA ALA A 788 -3.45 -4.85 -19.21
C ALA A 788 -4.71 -5.69 -18.93
N ARG A 789 -4.93 -6.16 -17.69
CA ARG A 789 -6.12 -6.91 -17.28
C ARG A 789 -7.17 -6.03 -16.59
N VAL A 790 -6.85 -4.78 -16.27
CA VAL A 790 -7.75 -3.88 -15.56
C VAL A 790 -8.85 -3.41 -16.51
N ASN A 791 -10.12 -3.48 -16.08
CA ASN A 791 -11.20 -2.82 -16.79
C ASN A 791 -10.87 -1.31 -16.87
N PRO A 792 -10.92 -0.68 -18.06
CA PRO A 792 -10.56 0.72 -18.23
C PRO A 792 -11.22 1.68 -17.24
N LEU A 793 -12.49 1.48 -16.88
CA LEU A 793 -13.18 2.31 -15.89
C LEU A 793 -12.59 2.18 -14.48
N ASP A 794 -12.13 0.98 -14.11
CA ASP A 794 -11.43 0.75 -12.84
C ASP A 794 -10.03 1.37 -12.87
N LEU A 795 -9.38 1.36 -14.03
CA LEU A 795 -8.04 1.92 -14.24
C LEU A 795 -8.04 3.46 -14.14
N LEU A 796 -9.12 4.12 -14.54
CA LEU A 796 -9.29 5.57 -14.40
C LEU A 796 -9.27 6.04 -12.93
N ILE A 797 -9.71 5.23 -11.98
CA ILE A 797 -9.81 5.60 -10.56
C ILE A 797 -8.45 5.98 -9.97
N PRO A 798 -7.41 5.11 -10.02
CA PRO A 798 -6.08 5.49 -9.57
C PRO A 798 -5.44 6.53 -10.50
N MET A 799 -5.63 6.46 -11.83
CA MET A 799 -5.03 7.42 -12.77
C MET A 799 -5.47 8.87 -12.52
N ALA A 800 -6.75 9.08 -12.20
CA ALA A 800 -7.31 10.39 -11.88
C ALA A 800 -6.71 11.05 -10.61
N GLN A 801 -5.97 10.28 -9.81
CA GLN A 801 -5.32 10.76 -8.60
C GLN A 801 -3.83 11.09 -8.81
N ALA A 802 -3.27 10.85 -10.00
CA ALA A 802 -1.86 11.11 -10.30
C ALA A 802 -1.59 12.60 -10.57
N GLU A 803 -0.60 13.17 -9.86
CA GLU A 803 -0.16 14.56 -9.99
C GLU A 803 1.05 14.71 -10.92
N ARG A 804 2.01 13.77 -10.87
CA ARG A 804 3.21 13.85 -11.71
C ARG A 804 3.22 12.78 -12.78
N ARG A 805 3.06 11.51 -12.42
CA ARG A 805 3.31 10.39 -13.35
C ARG A 805 2.38 9.21 -13.13
N ILE A 806 2.04 8.55 -14.23
CA ILE A 806 1.29 7.29 -14.26
C ILE A 806 2.19 6.22 -14.90
N ILE A 807 2.45 5.14 -14.18
CA ILE A 807 3.31 4.05 -14.62
C ILE A 807 2.45 2.79 -14.69
N LEU A 808 2.16 2.32 -15.91
CA LEU A 808 1.40 1.09 -16.11
C LEU A 808 2.35 -0.04 -16.48
N VAL A 809 2.29 -1.12 -15.71
CA VAL A 809 3.07 -2.33 -15.92
C VAL A 809 2.11 -3.46 -16.23
N GLY A 810 2.36 -4.20 -17.31
CA GLY A 810 1.42 -5.22 -17.77
C GLY A 810 1.94 -6.02 -18.94
N ASP A 811 1.06 -6.84 -19.52
CA ASP A 811 1.35 -7.57 -20.75
C ASP A 811 0.06 -7.81 -21.54
N HIS A 812 -0.14 -7.04 -22.61
CA HIS A 812 -1.33 -7.13 -23.47
C HIS A 812 -1.39 -8.42 -24.30
N ARG A 813 -0.29 -9.20 -24.37
CA ARG A 813 -0.25 -10.53 -24.99
C ARG A 813 -0.75 -11.65 -24.06
N GLN A 814 -0.96 -11.34 -22.77
CA GLN A 814 -1.56 -12.25 -21.78
C GLN A 814 -3.06 -11.93 -21.58
N LEU A 815 -3.66 -12.36 -20.47
CA LEU A 815 -5.11 -12.28 -20.27
C LEU A 815 -5.63 -10.83 -20.37
N PRO A 816 -6.64 -10.58 -21.24
CA PRO A 816 -7.26 -9.27 -21.36
C PRO A 816 -8.17 -8.98 -20.16
N HIS A 817 -8.72 -7.76 -20.10
CA HIS A 817 -9.78 -7.42 -19.15
C HIS A 817 -11.03 -8.29 -19.38
N LEU A 818 -11.75 -8.58 -18.30
CA LEU A 818 -12.98 -9.36 -18.35
C LEU A 818 -14.16 -8.43 -18.67
N LEU A 819 -14.93 -8.77 -19.71
CA LEU A 819 -16.20 -8.12 -20.05
C LEU A 819 -17.36 -9.05 -19.71
N GLU A 820 -18.53 -8.47 -19.42
CA GLU A 820 -19.75 -9.25 -19.29
C GLU A 820 -20.26 -9.69 -20.68
N PRO A 821 -20.36 -11.01 -20.97
CA PRO A 821 -20.65 -11.51 -22.32
C PRO A 821 -21.99 -11.07 -22.87
N ASP A 822 -22.97 -10.82 -21.99
CA ASP A 822 -24.26 -10.30 -22.41
C ASP A 822 -24.15 -8.82 -22.80
N ILE A 823 -23.34 -8.00 -22.09
CA ILE A 823 -23.21 -6.55 -22.36
C ILE A 823 -22.46 -6.38 -23.67
N GLU A 824 -21.40 -7.16 -23.82
CA GLU A 824 -20.64 -7.27 -25.06
C GLU A 824 -21.55 -7.58 -26.25
N ARG A 825 -22.44 -8.59 -26.15
CA ARG A 825 -23.40 -8.93 -27.21
C ARG A 825 -24.39 -7.81 -27.52
N GLN A 826 -24.85 -7.08 -26.50
CA GLN A 826 -25.77 -5.96 -26.70
C GLN A 826 -25.10 -4.77 -27.39
N LEU A 827 -23.87 -4.44 -26.98
CA LEU A 827 -23.04 -3.43 -27.64
C LEU A 827 -22.67 -3.84 -29.07
N GLN A 828 -22.38 -5.12 -29.30
CA GLN A 828 -22.14 -5.67 -30.65
C GLN A 828 -23.37 -5.54 -31.56
N ALA A 829 -24.58 -5.58 -30.99
CA ALA A 829 -25.81 -5.44 -31.76
C ALA A 829 -26.20 -3.98 -32.02
N SER A 830 -25.81 -3.05 -31.14
CA SER A 830 -26.18 -1.64 -31.22
C SER A 830 -25.15 -0.76 -31.94
N VAL A 831 -23.91 -1.23 -32.13
CA VAL A 831 -22.82 -0.41 -32.68
C VAL A 831 -21.98 -1.15 -33.72
N GLY A 832 -21.38 -0.41 -34.67
CA GLY A 832 -20.61 -0.96 -35.79
C GLY A 832 -19.26 -1.59 -35.41
N ASP A 833 -18.63 -2.27 -36.37
CA ASP A 833 -17.41 -3.09 -36.16
C ASP A 833 -16.24 -2.35 -35.48
N GLU A 834 -16.04 -1.04 -35.75
CA GLU A 834 -14.99 -0.23 -35.11
C GLU A 834 -15.15 -0.13 -33.57
N TYR A 835 -16.37 -0.24 -33.04
CA TYR A 835 -16.61 -0.26 -31.60
C TYR A 835 -16.21 -1.59 -30.95
N GLN A 836 -16.20 -2.69 -31.71
CA GLN A 836 -15.84 -4.00 -31.19
C GLN A 836 -14.35 -4.06 -30.86
N ASP A 837 -13.52 -3.52 -31.75
CA ASP A 837 -12.07 -3.46 -31.54
C ASP A 837 -11.73 -2.63 -30.29
N ALA A 838 -12.42 -1.52 -30.06
CA ALA A 838 -12.21 -0.67 -28.88
C ALA A 838 -12.64 -1.33 -27.55
N LEU A 839 -13.62 -2.25 -27.57
CA LEU A 839 -14.05 -3.00 -26.39
C LEU A 839 -13.10 -4.14 -26.04
N HIS A 840 -12.56 -4.82 -27.06
CA HIS A 840 -11.65 -5.96 -26.87
C HIS A 840 -10.19 -5.54 -26.66
N GLN A 841 -9.81 -4.37 -27.16
CA GLN A 841 -8.50 -3.78 -26.91
C GLN A 841 -8.46 -3.19 -25.49
N SER A 842 -7.50 -3.66 -24.67
CA SER A 842 -7.29 -3.08 -23.34
C SER A 842 -6.79 -1.63 -23.45
N LEU A 843 -7.07 -0.78 -22.45
CA LEU A 843 -6.51 0.58 -22.40
C LEU A 843 -4.98 0.55 -22.47
N PHE A 844 -4.35 -0.46 -21.87
CA PHE A 844 -2.90 -0.65 -21.92
C PHE A 844 -2.41 -0.85 -23.36
N GLU A 845 -3.06 -1.74 -24.11
CA GLU A 845 -2.69 -2.04 -25.51
C GLU A 845 -2.89 -0.82 -26.42
N ARG A 846 -3.99 -0.10 -26.25
CA ARG A 846 -4.24 1.15 -26.98
C ARG A 846 -3.15 2.19 -26.70
N LEU A 847 -2.89 2.48 -25.42
CA LEU A 847 -1.84 3.41 -25.02
C LEU A 847 -0.45 2.94 -25.49
N PHE A 848 -0.20 1.63 -25.54
CA PHE A 848 1.07 1.08 -26.03
C PHE A 848 1.34 1.49 -27.48
N GLN A 849 0.32 1.39 -28.34
CA GLN A 849 0.41 1.81 -29.73
C GLN A 849 0.45 3.33 -29.88
N ASP A 850 -0.42 4.05 -29.17
CA ASP A 850 -0.54 5.50 -29.24
C ASP A 850 0.74 6.20 -28.77
N LEU A 851 1.31 5.78 -27.63
CA LEU A 851 2.52 6.38 -27.08
C LEU A 851 3.77 6.05 -27.92
N GLN A 852 3.83 4.89 -28.58
CA GLN A 852 4.88 4.59 -29.58
C GLN A 852 4.75 5.46 -30.84
N ALA A 853 3.52 5.73 -31.28
CA ALA A 853 3.29 6.67 -32.38
C ALA A 853 3.66 8.10 -31.99
N ARG A 854 3.42 8.47 -30.73
CA ARG A 854 3.72 9.79 -30.17
C ARG A 854 5.21 10.00 -29.97
N GLU A 855 5.94 9.00 -29.48
CA GLU A 855 7.41 8.99 -29.38
C GLU A 855 8.06 9.31 -30.73
N ARG A 856 7.53 8.77 -31.83
CA ARG A 856 8.01 9.10 -33.19
C ARG A 856 7.80 10.56 -33.59
N ARG A 857 6.84 11.26 -32.99
CA ARG A 857 6.55 12.68 -33.25
C ARG A 857 7.34 13.61 -32.33
N ASP A 858 7.43 13.28 -31.04
CA ASP A 858 8.01 14.16 -30.02
C ASP A 858 9.40 13.77 -29.51
N GLY A 859 9.89 12.58 -29.85
CA GLY A 859 11.19 12.05 -29.44
C GLY A 859 11.27 11.57 -27.99
N ILE A 860 10.13 11.49 -27.28
CA ILE A 860 10.09 11.13 -25.85
C ILE A 860 9.68 9.67 -25.70
N LYS A 861 10.63 8.85 -25.24
CA LYS A 861 10.41 7.43 -24.97
C LYS A 861 9.48 7.24 -23.79
N ARG A 862 8.34 6.58 -24.03
CA ARG A 862 7.30 6.29 -23.01
C ARG A 862 7.01 4.81 -22.85
N VAL A 863 7.51 3.99 -23.78
CA VAL A 863 7.19 2.56 -23.85
C VAL A 863 8.48 1.74 -23.78
N VAL A 864 8.51 0.73 -22.91
CA VAL A 864 9.61 -0.22 -22.80
C VAL A 864 9.06 -1.64 -22.72
N THR A 865 9.62 -2.54 -23.52
CA THR A 865 9.38 -3.99 -23.41
C THR A 865 10.62 -4.66 -22.82
N LEU A 866 10.42 -5.46 -21.77
CA LEU A 866 11.48 -6.25 -21.15
C LEU A 866 11.79 -7.48 -22.01
N ASP A 867 13.07 -7.80 -22.17
CA ASP A 867 13.57 -8.77 -23.16
C ASP A 867 14.30 -9.99 -22.57
N LYS A 868 14.37 -10.10 -21.23
CA LYS A 868 15.01 -11.23 -20.53
C LYS A 868 14.06 -11.88 -19.53
N GLN A 869 13.77 -13.18 -19.71
CA GLN A 869 12.96 -13.98 -18.80
C GLN A 869 13.80 -14.91 -17.91
N TYR A 870 13.36 -15.10 -16.66
CA TYR A 870 14.06 -15.88 -15.63
C TYR A 870 13.24 -17.07 -15.09
N ARG A 871 12.04 -17.30 -15.63
CA ARG A 871 11.07 -18.30 -15.15
C ARG A 871 11.26 -19.67 -15.81
N MET A 872 11.34 -19.71 -17.13
CA MET A 872 11.21 -20.91 -17.95
C MET A 872 12.57 -21.39 -18.44
N HIS A 873 12.71 -22.70 -18.63
CA HIS A 873 13.79 -23.28 -19.42
C HIS A 873 13.98 -22.53 -20.76
N PRO A 874 15.21 -22.20 -21.20
CA PRO A 874 15.45 -21.33 -22.36
C PRO A 874 14.69 -21.72 -23.62
N LEU A 875 14.63 -23.00 -23.92
CA LEU A 875 13.89 -23.53 -25.09
C LEU A 875 12.38 -23.30 -25.01
N LEU A 876 11.77 -23.42 -23.83
CA LEU A 876 10.34 -23.14 -23.64
C LEU A 876 10.08 -21.63 -23.68
N GLY A 877 10.99 -20.83 -23.10
CA GLY A 877 10.92 -19.37 -23.21
C GLY A 877 11.00 -18.88 -24.65
N GLN A 878 11.94 -19.43 -25.44
CA GLN A 878 12.05 -19.13 -26.87
C GLN A 878 10.78 -19.54 -27.63
N PHE A 879 10.25 -20.73 -27.35
CA PHE A 879 8.99 -21.18 -27.93
C PHE A 879 7.85 -20.19 -27.66
N VAL A 880 7.68 -19.72 -26.41
CA VAL A 880 6.64 -18.74 -26.08
C VAL A 880 6.88 -17.41 -26.80
N SER A 881 8.12 -16.92 -26.81
CA SER A 881 8.48 -15.69 -27.54
C SER A 881 8.09 -15.78 -29.03
N ASP A 882 8.53 -16.84 -29.72
CA ASP A 882 8.33 -17.00 -31.16
C ASP A 882 6.85 -17.16 -31.57
N ASN A 883 6.01 -17.68 -30.67
CA ASN A 883 4.62 -18.00 -30.98
C ASN A 883 3.62 -16.89 -30.60
N PHE A 884 3.94 -16.08 -29.58
CA PHE A 884 2.99 -15.12 -29.01
C PHE A 884 3.46 -13.67 -29.04
N TYR A 885 4.76 -13.42 -29.28
CA TYR A 885 5.34 -12.07 -29.23
C TYR A 885 5.96 -11.71 -30.59
N PRO A 886 5.49 -10.63 -31.25
CA PRO A 886 6.03 -10.22 -32.54
C PRO A 886 7.44 -9.63 -32.41
N ALA A 887 8.06 -9.37 -33.56
CA ALA A 887 9.33 -8.66 -33.63
C ALA A 887 9.23 -7.30 -32.92
N GLY A 888 10.15 -7.04 -31.99
CA GLY A 888 10.14 -5.86 -31.11
C GLY A 888 9.62 -6.13 -29.69
N GLU A 889 8.84 -7.20 -29.49
CA GLU A 889 8.37 -7.67 -28.18
C GLU A 889 9.00 -9.00 -27.76
N ALA A 890 9.84 -9.57 -28.62
CA ALA A 890 10.53 -10.84 -28.39
C ALA A 890 11.45 -10.78 -27.17
N PHE A 891 11.58 -11.91 -26.47
CA PHE A 891 12.41 -12.06 -25.29
C PHE A 891 13.22 -13.35 -25.30
N ALA A 892 14.33 -13.36 -24.58
CA ALA A 892 15.23 -14.50 -24.45
C ALA A 892 15.39 -14.89 -22.98
N SER A 893 15.99 -16.05 -22.71
CA SER A 893 16.31 -16.42 -21.34
C SER A 893 17.48 -15.61 -20.78
N GLY A 894 17.34 -15.17 -19.53
CA GLY A 894 18.43 -14.64 -18.71
C GLY A 894 19.14 -15.72 -17.89
N ARG A 895 18.71 -16.98 -17.97
CA ARG A 895 19.26 -18.11 -17.19
C ARG A 895 19.72 -19.23 -18.11
N SER A 896 20.62 -20.06 -17.59
CA SER A 896 21.14 -21.21 -18.31
C SER A 896 20.13 -22.36 -18.34
N ALA A 897 20.26 -23.31 -19.28
CA ALA A 897 19.41 -24.50 -19.30
C ALA A 897 19.61 -25.41 -18.08
N SER A 898 20.83 -25.47 -17.54
CA SER A 898 21.17 -26.30 -16.36
C SER A 898 20.40 -25.89 -15.10
N ASP A 899 20.00 -24.62 -14.99
CA ASP A 899 19.21 -24.13 -13.87
C ASP A 899 17.85 -24.85 -13.72
N PHE A 900 17.33 -25.39 -14.82
CA PHE A 900 15.99 -25.96 -14.94
C PHE A 900 15.99 -27.49 -15.12
N ALA A 901 17.12 -28.16 -14.92
CA ALA A 901 17.20 -29.62 -14.98
C ALA A 901 16.25 -30.28 -13.95
N HIS A 902 15.57 -31.36 -14.32
CA HIS A 902 14.48 -31.93 -13.49
C HIS A 902 14.53 -33.44 -13.28
N ASP A 903 15.41 -34.18 -13.98
CA ASP A 903 15.68 -35.61 -13.78
C ASP A 903 14.45 -36.53 -13.58
N LEU A 904 13.28 -36.11 -14.10
CA LEU A 904 12.02 -36.83 -13.92
C LEU A 904 12.03 -38.13 -14.74
N PRO A 905 11.78 -39.30 -14.12
CA PRO A 905 11.70 -40.56 -14.86
C PRO A 905 10.64 -40.49 -15.95
N GLY A 906 10.89 -41.08 -17.12
CA GLY A 906 9.97 -41.07 -18.27
C GLY A 906 10.11 -39.89 -19.22
N TYR A 907 10.86 -38.84 -18.84
CA TYR A 907 11.04 -37.63 -19.65
C TYR A 907 12.48 -37.38 -20.12
N ASP A 908 13.46 -38.16 -19.65
CA ASP A 908 14.88 -38.07 -20.02
C ASP A 908 15.48 -36.65 -19.86
N GLY A 909 15.00 -35.90 -18.87
CA GLY A 909 15.40 -34.50 -18.64
C GLY A 909 14.99 -33.52 -19.75
N ARG A 910 14.11 -33.94 -20.67
CA ARG A 910 13.61 -33.08 -21.76
C ARG A 910 12.52 -32.14 -21.25
N PRO A 911 12.58 -30.83 -21.56
CA PRO A 911 11.67 -29.82 -21.01
C PRO A 911 10.26 -29.78 -21.66
N ALA A 912 10.03 -30.51 -22.76
CA ALA A 912 8.77 -30.50 -23.48
C ALA A 912 8.26 -31.93 -23.75
N ALA A 913 7.00 -32.19 -23.43
CA ALA A 913 6.35 -33.46 -23.72
C ALA A 913 4.94 -33.28 -24.30
N TRP A 914 4.62 -34.09 -25.30
CA TRP A 914 3.26 -34.22 -25.85
C TRP A 914 2.76 -35.63 -25.59
N VAL A 915 1.56 -35.73 -25.01
CA VAL A 915 0.90 -36.97 -24.69
C VAL A 915 -0.31 -37.12 -25.59
N ASP A 916 -0.27 -38.13 -26.46
CA ASP A 916 -1.34 -38.39 -27.42
C ASP A 916 -2.46 -39.22 -26.77
N VAL A 917 -3.62 -38.60 -26.63
CA VAL A 917 -4.88 -39.24 -26.21
C VAL A 917 -5.83 -39.17 -27.42
N PRO A 918 -5.82 -40.16 -28.32
CA PRO A 918 -6.53 -40.06 -29.58
C PRO A 918 -8.05 -40.22 -29.40
N PHE A 919 -8.84 -39.79 -30.39
CA PHE A 919 -10.31 -39.74 -30.32
C PHE A 919 -10.96 -41.07 -29.88
N GLU A 920 -10.37 -42.20 -30.24
CA GLU A 920 -10.84 -43.56 -29.93
C GLU A 920 -10.86 -43.86 -28.42
N ARG A 921 -10.10 -43.10 -27.62
CA ARG A 921 -10.13 -43.21 -26.15
C ARG A 921 -11.29 -42.45 -25.50
N GLY A 922 -12.13 -41.80 -26.31
CA GLY A 922 -13.35 -41.12 -25.89
C GLY A 922 -13.34 -39.65 -26.29
N ALA A 923 -14.47 -39.21 -26.85
CA ALA A 923 -14.72 -37.83 -27.24
C ALA A 923 -14.93 -36.90 -26.04
N GLU A 924 -14.84 -35.59 -26.30
CA GLU A 924 -15.24 -34.54 -25.34
C GLU A 924 -16.74 -34.64 -24.98
N ARG A 925 -17.09 -34.28 -23.73
CA ARG A 925 -18.46 -34.25 -23.20
C ARG A 925 -18.81 -32.82 -22.75
N GLY A 926 -20.10 -32.54 -22.61
CA GLY A 926 -20.62 -31.27 -22.09
C GLY A 926 -21.07 -30.28 -23.16
N GLY A 927 -21.98 -29.37 -22.77
CA GLY A 927 -22.58 -28.35 -23.63
C GLY A 927 -21.76 -27.06 -23.68
N ARG A 928 -22.03 -26.15 -22.71
CA ARG A 928 -21.36 -24.84 -22.58
C ARG A 928 -19.89 -24.95 -22.13
N SER A 929 -19.60 -25.92 -21.28
CA SER A 929 -18.25 -26.26 -20.79
C SER A 929 -17.93 -27.69 -21.21
N LYS A 930 -16.64 -28.01 -21.37
CA LYS A 930 -16.19 -29.29 -21.95
C LYS A 930 -15.38 -30.09 -20.93
N SER A 931 -15.48 -31.42 -20.98
CA SER A 931 -14.65 -32.34 -20.21
C SER A 931 -14.30 -33.60 -21.00
N ARG A 932 -13.22 -34.27 -20.62
CA ARG A 932 -12.72 -35.49 -21.26
C ARG A 932 -12.04 -36.38 -20.21
N VAL A 933 -12.73 -37.49 -19.90
CA VAL A 933 -12.37 -38.45 -18.84
C VAL A 933 -11.01 -39.11 -19.10
N ALA A 934 -10.72 -39.49 -20.36
CA ALA A 934 -9.49 -40.18 -20.72
C ALA A 934 -8.24 -39.32 -20.44
N GLU A 935 -8.29 -38.03 -20.79
CA GLU A 935 -7.22 -37.08 -20.45
C GLU A 935 -7.10 -36.90 -18.93
N ALA A 936 -8.22 -36.75 -18.23
CA ALA A 936 -8.23 -36.49 -16.79
C ALA A 936 -7.60 -37.64 -15.99
N ARG A 937 -7.95 -38.89 -16.32
CA ARG A 937 -7.38 -40.10 -15.68
C ARG A 937 -5.89 -40.22 -15.91
N TRP A 938 -5.44 -39.99 -17.15
CA TRP A 938 -4.02 -40.06 -17.47
C TRP A 938 -3.22 -38.98 -16.71
N ILE A 939 -3.71 -37.74 -16.72
CA ILE A 939 -3.09 -36.63 -15.99
C ILE A 939 -3.02 -36.92 -14.49
N ALA A 940 -4.08 -37.47 -13.90
CA ALA A 940 -4.10 -37.76 -12.46
C ALA A 940 -3.05 -38.81 -12.08
N ALA A 941 -2.98 -39.92 -12.81
CA ALA A 941 -1.97 -40.96 -12.59
C ALA A 941 -0.54 -40.41 -12.74
N GLU A 942 -0.31 -39.60 -13.77
CA GLU A 942 1.03 -39.05 -14.03
C GLU A 942 1.42 -37.96 -13.04
N ALA A 943 0.48 -37.11 -12.62
CA ALA A 943 0.70 -36.11 -11.57
C ALA A 943 1.11 -36.79 -10.25
N LYS A 944 0.46 -37.90 -9.88
CA LYS A 944 0.84 -38.70 -8.69
C LYS A 944 2.27 -39.20 -8.82
N ARG A 945 2.60 -39.82 -9.96
CA ARG A 945 3.95 -40.34 -10.23
C ARG A 945 5.03 -39.26 -10.14
N VAL A 946 4.77 -38.07 -10.70
CA VAL A 946 5.70 -36.92 -10.65
C VAL A 946 5.87 -36.42 -9.22
N LEU A 947 4.77 -36.22 -8.49
CA LEU A 947 4.80 -35.72 -7.11
C LEU A 947 5.48 -36.70 -6.15
N ASP A 948 5.35 -38.01 -6.37
CA ASP A 948 6.01 -39.06 -5.59
C ASP A 948 7.51 -39.14 -5.92
N ALA A 949 7.87 -39.03 -7.20
CA ALA A 949 9.27 -39.07 -7.63
C ALA A 949 10.05 -37.83 -7.17
N ARG A 950 9.41 -36.67 -7.08
CA ARG A 950 10.02 -35.39 -6.70
C ARG A 950 9.17 -34.64 -5.67
N PRO A 951 9.37 -34.92 -4.37
CA PRO A 951 8.64 -34.24 -3.28
C PRO A 951 8.91 -32.72 -3.22
N ASP A 952 10.06 -32.29 -3.73
CA ASP A 952 10.49 -30.89 -3.80
C ASP A 952 9.89 -30.10 -4.98
N PHE A 953 9.21 -30.77 -5.91
CA PHE A 953 8.61 -30.10 -7.08
C PHE A 953 7.17 -29.72 -6.87
N SER A 954 6.79 -28.59 -7.48
CA SER A 954 5.39 -28.21 -7.62
C SER A 954 4.82 -28.55 -9.00
N VAL A 955 3.55 -28.93 -9.02
CA VAL A 955 2.78 -29.36 -10.20
C VAL A 955 1.55 -28.49 -10.37
N GLY A 956 1.38 -27.94 -11.57
CA GLY A 956 0.18 -27.23 -11.99
C GLY A 956 -0.58 -27.99 -13.06
N VAL A 957 -1.89 -28.21 -12.88
CA VAL A 957 -2.76 -28.81 -13.89
C VAL A 957 -3.73 -27.76 -14.42
N ILE A 958 -3.52 -27.38 -15.68
CA ILE A 958 -4.24 -26.30 -16.36
C ILE A 958 -5.17 -26.89 -17.41
N THR A 959 -6.40 -26.37 -17.47
CA THR A 959 -7.36 -26.61 -18.55
C THR A 959 -8.10 -25.33 -18.91
N PHE A 960 -8.79 -25.29 -20.05
CA PHE A 960 -9.60 -24.15 -20.49
C PHE A 960 -11.06 -24.22 -20.03
N TYR A 961 -11.46 -25.32 -19.37
CA TYR A 961 -12.87 -25.63 -19.10
C TYR A 961 -13.12 -26.00 -17.64
N ALA A 962 -14.11 -25.37 -17.02
CA ALA A 962 -14.47 -25.64 -15.64
C ALA A 962 -15.00 -27.07 -15.42
N ASP A 963 -15.64 -27.69 -16.43
CA ASP A 963 -16.12 -29.06 -16.32
C ASP A 963 -14.94 -30.05 -16.33
N GLN A 964 -13.88 -29.74 -17.07
CA GLN A 964 -12.65 -30.50 -17.04
C GLN A 964 -11.92 -30.36 -15.70
N VAL A 965 -11.98 -29.20 -15.03
CA VAL A 965 -11.45 -29.06 -13.66
C VAL A 965 -12.16 -30.02 -12.72
N ARG A 966 -13.50 -30.09 -12.75
CA ARG A 966 -14.27 -31.03 -11.92
C ARG A 966 -13.92 -32.48 -12.23
N GLU A 967 -13.75 -32.81 -13.51
CA GLU A 967 -13.39 -34.16 -13.94
C GLU A 967 -11.96 -34.53 -13.51
N LEU A 968 -11.01 -33.60 -13.57
CA LEU A 968 -9.65 -33.76 -13.06
C LEU A 968 -9.64 -33.98 -11.55
N LEU A 969 -10.41 -33.20 -10.79
CA LEU A 969 -10.49 -33.37 -9.33
C LEU A 969 -11.05 -34.75 -8.94
N ARG A 970 -12.02 -35.28 -9.68
CA ARG A 970 -12.52 -36.65 -9.50
C ARG A 970 -11.43 -37.68 -9.82
N ALA A 971 -10.75 -37.55 -10.95
CA ALA A 971 -9.68 -38.47 -11.33
C ALA A 971 -8.49 -38.43 -10.35
N LEU A 972 -8.21 -37.26 -9.75
CA LEU A 972 -7.20 -37.09 -8.71
C LEU A 972 -7.60 -37.67 -7.35
N GLN A 973 -8.91 -37.76 -7.08
CA GLN A 973 -9.43 -38.44 -5.91
C GLN A 973 -9.17 -39.95 -6.00
N ASP A 974 -9.28 -40.55 -7.20
CA ASP A 974 -9.00 -41.98 -7.43
C ASP A 974 -7.53 -42.37 -7.18
N VAL A 975 -6.62 -41.40 -7.04
CA VAL A 975 -5.17 -41.60 -6.81
C VAL A 975 -4.67 -40.93 -5.52
N ASP A 976 -5.58 -40.61 -4.59
CA ASP A 976 -5.29 -40.05 -3.26
C ASP A 976 -4.54 -38.70 -3.27
N LEU A 977 -4.69 -37.91 -4.35
CA LEU A 977 -4.19 -36.52 -4.39
C LEU A 977 -5.23 -35.49 -3.93
N VAL A 978 -6.51 -35.89 -3.96
CA VAL A 978 -7.67 -35.09 -3.57
C VAL A 978 -8.48 -35.86 -2.54
N GLU A 979 -8.93 -35.16 -1.51
CA GLU A 979 -9.80 -35.68 -0.46
C GLU A 979 -11.16 -34.96 -0.49
N GLN A 980 -12.18 -35.62 0.06
CA GLN A 980 -13.49 -35.01 0.24
C GLN A 980 -13.57 -34.41 1.65
N GLY A 981 -13.79 -33.11 1.75
CA GLY A 981 -13.98 -32.42 3.02
C GLY A 981 -15.32 -32.78 3.70
N GLU A 982 -15.47 -32.39 4.96
CA GLU A 982 -16.70 -32.58 5.75
C GLU A 982 -17.94 -31.92 5.12
N ASP A 983 -17.73 -30.88 4.31
CA ASP A 983 -18.74 -30.15 3.54
C ASP A 983 -19.04 -30.79 2.16
N GLY A 984 -18.45 -31.95 1.87
CA GLY A 984 -18.58 -32.66 0.61
C GLY A 984 -17.76 -32.07 -0.53
N GLN A 985 -16.97 -31.01 -0.32
CA GLN A 985 -16.14 -30.39 -1.36
C GLN A 985 -14.83 -31.16 -1.57
N LEU A 986 -14.44 -31.31 -2.84
CA LEU A 986 -13.14 -31.89 -3.21
C LEU A 986 -12.01 -30.87 -2.99
N ARG A 987 -10.98 -31.25 -2.23
CA ARG A 987 -9.82 -30.40 -1.91
C ARG A 987 -8.53 -31.17 -2.09
N ILE A 988 -7.44 -30.46 -2.42
CA ILE A 988 -6.11 -31.07 -2.47
C ILE A 988 -5.76 -31.61 -1.08
N HIS A 989 -5.39 -32.88 -1.03
CA HIS A 989 -5.02 -33.58 0.19
C HIS A 989 -3.86 -32.86 0.88
N GLY A 990 -3.91 -32.74 2.22
CA GLY A 990 -2.96 -31.93 3.00
C GLY A 990 -1.48 -32.20 2.67
N ALA A 991 -1.10 -33.46 2.49
CA ALA A 991 0.26 -33.88 2.15
C ALA A 991 0.80 -33.32 0.80
N TYR A 992 -0.08 -32.89 -0.11
CA TYR A 992 0.30 -32.38 -1.44
C TYR A 992 -0.03 -30.90 -1.63
N ARG A 993 -0.48 -30.20 -0.57
CA ARG A 993 -0.90 -28.81 -0.66
C ARG A 993 0.30 -27.85 -0.75
N GLU A 994 1.32 -28.10 0.05
CA GLU A 994 2.48 -27.22 0.20
C GLU A 994 3.81 -27.98 0.07
N THR A 995 4.84 -27.27 -0.35
CA THR A 995 6.26 -27.70 -0.38
C THR A 995 7.14 -26.48 -0.06
N TYR A 996 8.46 -26.64 -0.10
CA TYR A 996 9.40 -25.55 0.19
C TYR A 996 10.28 -25.25 -1.03
N ASP A 997 10.51 -23.97 -1.31
CA ASP A 997 11.47 -23.55 -2.34
C ASP A 997 12.93 -23.75 -1.86
N ARG A 998 13.90 -23.52 -2.76
CA ARG A 998 15.34 -23.62 -2.44
C ARG A 998 15.81 -22.67 -1.33
N GLN A 999 14.99 -21.68 -0.97
CA GLN A 999 15.25 -20.67 0.05
C GLN A 999 14.46 -20.98 1.35
N GLY A 1000 13.82 -22.15 1.44
CA GLY A 1000 13.06 -22.61 2.60
C GLY A 1000 11.68 -21.97 2.75
N ARG A 1001 11.18 -21.25 1.74
CA ARG A 1001 9.86 -20.61 1.79
C ARG A 1001 8.77 -21.55 1.31
N THR A 1002 7.64 -21.56 1.99
CA THR A 1002 6.46 -22.35 1.61
C THR A 1002 5.95 -21.95 0.23
N LYS A 1003 5.65 -22.93 -0.62
CA LYS A 1003 5.11 -22.79 -1.98
C LYS A 1003 3.97 -23.80 -2.18
N GLU A 1004 2.96 -23.43 -2.96
CA GLU A 1004 1.89 -24.35 -3.37
C GLU A 1004 2.47 -25.52 -4.19
N ARG A 1005 2.14 -26.75 -3.77
CA ARG A 1005 2.72 -27.98 -4.35
C ARG A 1005 1.87 -28.57 -5.46
N LEU A 1006 0.55 -28.65 -5.31
CA LEU A 1006 -0.36 -29.11 -6.37
C LEU A 1006 -1.54 -28.14 -6.52
N ARG A 1007 -1.76 -27.68 -7.76
CA ARG A 1007 -2.92 -26.86 -8.12
C ARG A 1007 -3.62 -27.40 -9.36
N VAL A 1008 -4.95 -27.34 -9.36
CA VAL A 1008 -5.81 -27.70 -10.51
C VAL A 1008 -6.79 -26.57 -10.75
N GLY A 1009 -6.98 -26.16 -12.00
CA GLY A 1009 -7.86 -25.03 -12.30
C GLY A 1009 -7.88 -24.61 -13.77
N THR A 1010 -8.69 -23.59 -14.06
CA THR A 1010 -8.75 -22.97 -15.38
C THR A 1010 -7.55 -22.05 -15.62
N VAL A 1011 -7.22 -21.76 -16.89
CA VAL A 1011 -6.12 -20.84 -17.25
C VAL A 1011 -6.15 -19.52 -16.46
N ASP A 1012 -7.33 -18.90 -16.33
CA ASP A 1012 -7.52 -17.63 -15.62
C ASP A 1012 -7.15 -17.73 -14.12
N ALA A 1013 -7.25 -18.92 -13.50
CA ALA A 1013 -6.90 -19.17 -12.11
C ALA A 1013 -5.39 -19.40 -11.87
N PHE A 1014 -4.59 -19.51 -12.94
CA PHE A 1014 -3.13 -19.70 -12.89
C PHE A 1014 -2.33 -18.42 -13.18
N GLN A 1015 -3.00 -17.27 -13.39
CA GLN A 1015 -2.27 -16.03 -13.61
C GLN A 1015 -1.41 -15.67 -12.40
N GLY A 1016 -0.20 -15.18 -12.66
CA GLY A 1016 0.77 -14.84 -11.61
C GLY A 1016 1.43 -16.05 -10.94
N MET A 1017 1.02 -17.28 -11.25
CA MET A 1017 1.55 -18.50 -10.64
C MET A 1017 2.59 -19.17 -11.54
N GLU A 1018 3.41 -20.01 -10.92
CA GLU A 1018 4.44 -20.80 -11.60
C GLU A 1018 4.73 -22.12 -10.88
N PHE A 1019 4.95 -23.16 -11.68
CA PHE A 1019 5.13 -24.54 -11.21
C PHE A 1019 6.36 -25.16 -11.85
N ASP A 1020 7.05 -26.07 -11.15
CA ASP A 1020 8.18 -26.78 -11.74
C ASP A 1020 7.74 -27.59 -12.97
N VAL A 1021 6.59 -28.25 -12.85
CA VAL A 1021 5.96 -29.04 -13.91
C VAL A 1021 4.54 -28.54 -14.15
N VAL A 1022 4.14 -28.40 -15.42
CA VAL A 1022 2.76 -28.06 -15.80
C VAL A 1022 2.20 -29.11 -16.74
N PHE A 1023 1.01 -29.60 -16.39
CA PHE A 1023 0.14 -30.37 -17.27
C PHE A 1023 -0.88 -29.43 -17.91
N LEU A 1024 -0.98 -29.45 -19.23
CA LEU A 1024 -2.00 -28.72 -19.98
C LEU A 1024 -2.96 -29.72 -20.63
N SER A 1025 -4.18 -29.84 -20.12
CA SER A 1025 -5.26 -30.61 -20.76
C SER A 1025 -5.91 -29.79 -21.86
N VAL A 1026 -5.80 -30.28 -23.10
CA VAL A 1026 -6.40 -29.66 -24.29
C VAL A 1026 -7.91 -29.87 -24.31
N THR A 1027 -8.39 -31.02 -23.79
CA THR A 1027 -9.80 -31.42 -23.63
C THR A 1027 -10.56 -31.64 -24.94
N ARG A 1028 -10.30 -30.82 -25.97
CA ARG A 1028 -11.02 -30.86 -27.24
C ARG A 1028 -10.60 -32.08 -28.07
N SER A 1029 -11.59 -32.83 -28.52
CA SER A 1029 -11.45 -34.03 -29.35
C SER A 1029 -12.80 -34.30 -30.02
N ASN A 1030 -12.90 -33.92 -31.29
CA ASN A 1030 -14.13 -33.99 -32.09
C ASN A 1030 -13.83 -34.03 -33.59
N THR A 1031 -14.83 -34.41 -34.39
CA THR A 1031 -14.71 -34.54 -35.85
C THR A 1031 -15.30 -33.35 -36.62
N LEU A 1032 -15.43 -32.18 -35.97
CA LEU A 1032 -16.03 -31.00 -36.60
C LEU A 1032 -15.14 -30.45 -37.74
N PRO A 1033 -15.76 -29.85 -38.78
CA PRO A 1033 -15.02 -29.16 -39.84
C PRO A 1033 -14.33 -27.90 -39.30
N SER A 1034 -13.37 -27.37 -40.06
CA SER A 1034 -12.61 -26.16 -39.73
C SER A 1034 -12.26 -25.33 -40.97
N SER A 1035 -13.14 -25.33 -41.98
CA SER A 1035 -12.94 -24.62 -43.24
C SER A 1035 -13.18 -23.11 -43.13
N THR A 1036 -14.00 -22.67 -42.19
CA THR A 1036 -14.29 -21.25 -41.92
C THR A 1036 -13.88 -20.85 -40.50
N ALA A 1037 -13.67 -19.55 -40.26
CA ALA A 1037 -13.32 -19.03 -38.93
C ALA A 1037 -14.36 -19.38 -37.85
N LEU A 1038 -15.65 -19.45 -38.20
CA LEU A 1038 -16.71 -19.85 -37.28
C LEU A 1038 -16.63 -21.34 -36.95
N GLU A 1039 -16.37 -22.19 -37.95
CA GLU A 1039 -16.17 -23.63 -37.75
C GLU A 1039 -14.93 -23.92 -36.92
N GLU A 1040 -13.83 -23.21 -37.17
CA GLU A 1040 -12.60 -23.30 -36.38
C GLU A 1040 -12.86 -22.94 -34.90
N ARG A 1041 -13.60 -21.85 -34.64
CA ARG A 1041 -14.04 -21.48 -33.29
C ARG A 1041 -14.90 -22.57 -32.64
N ARG A 1042 -15.79 -23.24 -33.38
CA ARG A 1042 -16.60 -24.35 -32.85
C ARG A 1042 -15.74 -25.59 -32.54
N LYS A 1043 -14.82 -25.94 -33.44
CA LYS A 1043 -13.93 -27.09 -33.31
C LYS A 1043 -12.99 -26.98 -32.11
N TYR A 1044 -12.34 -25.83 -31.94
CA TYR A 1044 -11.29 -25.63 -30.93
C TYR A 1044 -11.78 -24.87 -29.69
N GLY A 1045 -12.84 -24.07 -29.78
CA GLY A 1045 -13.38 -23.30 -28.66
C GLY A 1045 -12.34 -22.34 -28.06
N HIS A 1046 -12.14 -22.39 -26.75
CA HIS A 1046 -11.26 -21.46 -26.03
C HIS A 1046 -9.77 -21.59 -26.40
N LEU A 1047 -9.38 -22.68 -27.07
CA LEU A 1047 -8.00 -22.86 -27.54
C LEU A 1047 -7.63 -21.83 -28.62
N THR A 1048 -8.60 -21.24 -29.32
CA THR A 1048 -8.35 -20.20 -30.34
C THR A 1048 -7.97 -18.85 -29.74
N LEU A 1049 -7.98 -18.71 -28.41
CA LEU A 1049 -7.65 -17.48 -27.72
C LEU A 1049 -6.13 -17.42 -27.42
N PRO A 1050 -5.34 -16.68 -28.22
CA PRO A 1050 -3.88 -16.69 -28.12
C PRO A 1050 -3.39 -16.25 -26.75
N ASN A 1051 -4.07 -15.28 -26.13
CA ASN A 1051 -3.72 -14.75 -24.82
C ASN A 1051 -3.82 -15.79 -23.70
N ARG A 1052 -4.88 -16.63 -23.71
CA ARG A 1052 -5.04 -17.73 -22.75
C ARG A 1052 -4.04 -18.85 -23.03
N LEU A 1053 -3.77 -19.15 -24.30
CA LEU A 1053 -2.79 -20.16 -24.68
C LEU A 1053 -1.36 -19.75 -24.29
N CYS A 1054 -1.00 -18.48 -24.47
CA CYS A 1054 0.25 -17.89 -23.99
C CYS A 1054 0.40 -18.09 -22.48
N VAL A 1055 -0.65 -17.80 -21.69
CA VAL A 1055 -0.62 -18.03 -20.23
C VAL A 1055 -0.45 -19.51 -19.91
N ALA A 1056 -1.26 -20.39 -20.49
CA ALA A 1056 -1.22 -21.83 -20.22
C ALA A 1056 0.15 -22.46 -20.52
N MET A 1057 0.84 -21.98 -21.56
CA MET A 1057 2.14 -22.49 -22.00
C MET A 1057 3.35 -21.74 -21.40
N SER A 1058 3.12 -20.86 -20.41
CA SER A 1058 4.18 -20.05 -19.77
C SER A 1058 4.19 -20.11 -18.24
N ARG A 1059 3.56 -21.13 -17.64
CA ARG A 1059 3.52 -21.33 -16.17
C ARG A 1059 4.58 -22.29 -15.65
N GLN A 1060 5.14 -23.13 -16.51
CA GLN A 1060 6.17 -24.09 -16.16
C GLN A 1060 7.53 -23.43 -15.96
N GLN A 1061 8.31 -23.91 -15.00
CA GLN A 1061 9.72 -23.56 -14.89
C GLN A 1061 10.59 -24.56 -15.66
N ARG A 1062 10.34 -25.86 -15.48
CA ARG A 1062 11.20 -26.94 -15.97
C ARG A 1062 10.59 -27.73 -17.11
N LEU A 1063 9.35 -28.21 -16.95
CA LEU A 1063 8.71 -29.15 -17.86
C LEU A 1063 7.27 -28.76 -18.18
N LEU A 1064 6.94 -28.68 -19.47
CA LEU A 1064 5.56 -28.57 -19.98
C LEU A 1064 5.13 -29.89 -20.61
N ILE A 1065 4.02 -30.46 -20.10
CA ILE A 1065 3.39 -31.68 -20.61
C ILE A 1065 2.02 -31.29 -21.17
N VAL A 1066 1.85 -31.34 -22.49
CA VAL A 1066 0.55 -31.11 -23.14
C VAL A 1066 -0.12 -32.44 -23.41
N VAL A 1067 -1.35 -32.59 -22.93
CA VAL A 1067 -2.14 -33.82 -23.04
C VAL A 1067 -3.37 -33.53 -23.90
N GLY A 1068 -3.49 -34.23 -25.03
CA GLY A 1068 -4.55 -33.95 -25.98
C GLY A 1068 -4.59 -34.92 -27.15
N ASP A 1069 -5.56 -34.71 -28.03
CA ASP A 1069 -5.74 -35.49 -29.25
C ASP A 1069 -4.87 -34.92 -30.38
N THR A 1070 -3.87 -35.67 -30.85
CA THR A 1070 -3.00 -35.23 -31.96
C THR A 1070 -3.79 -35.04 -33.26
N GLY A 1071 -4.90 -35.77 -33.45
CA GLY A 1071 -5.80 -35.63 -34.59
C GLY A 1071 -6.51 -34.28 -34.65
N MET A 1072 -6.52 -33.52 -33.56
CA MET A 1072 -7.05 -32.15 -33.52
C MET A 1072 -6.04 -31.10 -33.98
N LEU A 1073 -4.75 -31.43 -34.16
CA LEU A 1073 -3.77 -30.43 -34.54
C LEU A 1073 -3.95 -30.02 -36.01
N PRO A 1074 -3.97 -28.69 -36.32
CA PRO A 1074 -3.98 -28.24 -37.70
C PRO A 1074 -2.67 -28.60 -38.40
N PRO A 1075 -2.68 -28.69 -39.74
CA PRO A 1075 -1.48 -28.94 -40.52
C PRO A 1075 -0.36 -27.92 -40.22
N PRO A 1076 0.92 -28.33 -40.32
CA PRO A 1076 2.13 -27.55 -39.97
C PRO A 1076 2.18 -26.09 -40.47
N ASP A 1077 1.55 -25.81 -41.61
CA ASP A 1077 1.62 -24.54 -42.34
C ASP A 1077 0.24 -23.88 -42.56
N ALA A 1078 -0.82 -24.47 -41.99
CA ALA A 1078 -2.16 -23.88 -42.09
C ALA A 1078 -2.27 -22.65 -41.18
N PRO A 1079 -2.79 -21.51 -41.68
CA PRO A 1079 -3.15 -20.40 -40.81
C PRO A 1079 -4.27 -20.86 -39.86
N SER A 1080 -3.95 -20.96 -38.57
CA SER A 1080 -4.88 -21.43 -37.56
C SER A 1080 -4.62 -20.74 -36.23
N ALA A 1081 -5.70 -20.44 -35.51
CA ALA A 1081 -5.65 -19.81 -34.19
C ALA A 1081 -4.98 -20.71 -33.13
N VAL A 1082 -4.87 -22.03 -33.37
CA VAL A 1082 -4.22 -22.99 -32.47
C VAL A 1082 -2.83 -23.43 -32.95
N ARG A 1083 -2.19 -22.67 -33.87
CA ARG A 1083 -0.87 -22.97 -34.44
C ARG A 1083 0.21 -23.25 -33.39
N ALA A 1084 0.16 -22.57 -32.24
CA ALA A 1084 1.13 -22.80 -31.17
C ALA A 1084 1.12 -24.26 -30.66
N LEU A 1085 -0.03 -24.93 -30.64
CA LEU A 1085 -0.10 -26.35 -30.27
C LEU A 1085 0.61 -27.25 -31.31
N SER A 1086 0.42 -26.99 -32.61
CA SER A 1086 1.15 -27.70 -33.67
C SER A 1086 2.65 -27.46 -33.61
N ASN A 1087 3.06 -26.21 -33.33
CA ASN A 1087 4.47 -25.86 -33.14
C ASN A 1087 5.06 -26.57 -31.91
N PHE A 1088 4.31 -26.69 -30.83
CA PHE A 1088 4.76 -27.40 -29.62
C PHE A 1088 4.83 -28.91 -29.84
N HIS A 1089 3.87 -29.51 -30.54
CA HIS A 1089 3.96 -30.91 -30.94
C HIS A 1089 5.18 -31.17 -31.85
N ARG A 1090 5.50 -30.26 -32.78
CA ARG A 1090 6.73 -30.32 -33.59
C ARG A 1090 7.98 -30.22 -32.71
N LEU A 1091 7.99 -29.33 -31.72
CA LEU A 1091 9.07 -29.23 -30.74
C LEU A 1091 9.24 -30.55 -29.96
N CYS A 1092 8.14 -31.22 -29.61
CA CYS A 1092 8.14 -32.52 -28.94
C CYS A 1092 8.71 -33.67 -29.79
N LYS A 1093 8.73 -33.54 -31.12
CA LYS A 1093 9.39 -34.48 -32.05
C LYS A 1093 10.90 -34.27 -32.16
N GLY A 1094 11.41 -33.12 -31.70
CA GLY A 1094 12.83 -32.79 -31.77
C GLY A 1094 13.65 -33.40 -30.64
N ARG A 1095 14.96 -33.14 -30.65
CA ARG A 1095 15.93 -33.66 -29.65
C ARG A 1095 15.62 -33.27 -28.19
N HIS A 1096 14.92 -32.16 -27.99
CA HIS A 1096 14.55 -31.62 -26.67
C HIS A 1096 13.09 -31.90 -26.28
N GLY A 1097 12.42 -32.77 -27.03
CA GLY A 1097 11.03 -33.10 -26.88
C GLY A 1097 10.79 -34.60 -26.64
N ARG A 1098 9.68 -34.94 -25.98
CA ARG A 1098 9.23 -36.33 -25.82
C ARG A 1098 7.81 -36.49 -26.34
N LEU A 1099 7.59 -37.52 -27.18
CA LEU A 1099 6.25 -38.02 -27.45
C LEU A 1099 5.96 -39.18 -26.50
N VAL A 1100 4.80 -39.14 -25.87
CA VAL A 1100 4.31 -40.16 -24.95
C VAL A 1100 2.98 -40.67 -25.49
N SER A 1101 2.86 -41.98 -25.65
CA SER A 1101 1.55 -42.59 -25.89
C SER A 1101 0.84 -42.70 -24.56
N ALA A 1102 -0.40 -42.21 -24.48
CA ALA A 1102 -1.21 -42.36 -23.28
C ALA A 1102 -1.53 -43.83 -22.98
#